data_AF-A0A7T5R9X9-F1
#
_entry.id   AF-A0A7T5R9X9-F1
#
_cell.length_a   1.000
_cell.length_b   1.000
_cell.length_c   1.000
_cell.angle_alpha   90.00
_cell.angle_beta   90.00
_cell.angle_gamma   90.00
#
_symmetry.space_group_name_H-M   'P 1'
#
loop_
_entity.id
_entity.type
_entity.pdbx_description
1 polymer ?
#
loop_
_entity_poly.entity_id
_entity_poly.type
_entity_poly.pdbx_seq_one_letter_code
_entity_poly.pdbx_strand_id
1 'polypeptide(L)'
;MTFLSTIVKTVAGASLGAALGLWVFIAASLIFFPPSSFDITRATLENMDAAIGQIVFSYSSYEVLSIISGAIFGMALMHSKQAVLMLTTMALGGAGGLLIYISGFIAVNLLTTPRAASLSLYSLVVSAVVSATPAEYFMMALGACLGFVIANNTWRSSGLIIYTALVGIIFGYLTYTFVVTLPLVPLSQKPLSILLFIAETASLSMVVIYAFYTLDFTTKVRWLRDMRDFHFSKHYMPAVAFHVATFNEPPDIVIDTLKSLLRVDYPRNKRKIMVIDDSTEAQSWKPVKSFCDKNGISFIRRPERKGYKAGALNYALKKTPSDVDLVAVVDADYIVESDYLKSVVGYFVDQDLGFVQTPQDYRNRDENYLTEQYYYADSYFYRVVMLSRNEANAIIFAGTMGIIRKEVLEKVGGWGEGFICEDAELSVRILNDGYKSLYINRTFGRGLIPTTYDSYQKQLYRWSFGGVKILKAHFWKFLFSAKMSLRQKFDFLIGGLHWFDGTWILLIASILSTLAVADIFNYQAVTYHQREVWLVGLVPIFLLVDGVTRLHMALSRSMGVSLLGTFGVMGMWFSVKFNNMFASYLALIGVNKPFIRTSKKPPGKMSFSEAVEYSVKLTKFETAVFIILMALALAVLVKTILLFMIGTPDYARLLMVFWLTFYALIFGSAPLYAYLSYRTSTRTTKLSMASLALSLRNMVWVPLRKAIHQAPSSRGNGSKTIVYLAVASAIVGGALLLYMETNGAQASPVQASAVIAPQIDRSNISFGSSIEALDYAGQTGWRPEYSSMRAGRWMKTDPYGWQTFSDWLDKTAKKGTVPVILWDYWGKDAAPDKIENGYGGKTVAEWHDMTDRIALMVNGSNNEQSLIVLEPEFNKAGMENWTPFNDHLINLTEAVHAGSPNTSVVIGFGNWNQDAWATFAPAIRSADMVGYQSVVISTQASSRDFADLPENAIAASKKLRPYGKPIVLFDLAVSTYPHMEALQNDTLSEFFSKAPQLSAAGTRIVIYRHFVDATAYVPSEEMHWGLVYGNGTKKPAYQTWINGVGA
;
A
#
# COMPACT_ATOMS: atom_id res chain seq x y z
N MET A 1 20.38 36.05 16.40
CA MET A 1 21.72 36.56 16.74
C MET A 1 22.05 36.39 18.23
N THR A 2 21.22 36.87 19.16
CA THR A 2 21.44 36.71 20.61
C THR A 2 21.54 35.23 21.05
N PHE A 3 20.71 34.36 20.48
CA PHE A 3 20.76 32.89 20.67
C PHE A 3 22.09 32.26 20.20
N LEU A 4 22.57 32.66 19.00
CA LEU A 4 23.85 32.22 18.43
C LEU A 4 25.04 32.75 19.25
N SER A 5 25.01 34.01 19.69
CA SER A 5 26.01 34.61 20.59
C SER A 5 26.11 33.86 21.93
N THR A 6 24.97 33.46 22.51
CA THR A 6 24.94 32.69 23.76
C THR A 6 25.52 31.28 23.56
N ILE A 7 25.21 30.61 22.45
CA ILE A 7 25.77 29.28 22.13
C ILE A 7 27.28 29.37 21.91
N VAL A 8 27.76 30.34 21.13
CA VAL A 8 29.20 30.54 20.87
C VAL A 8 29.96 30.81 22.18
N LYS A 9 29.42 31.65 23.07
CA LYS A 9 30.03 31.91 24.40
C LYS A 9 30.00 30.69 25.33
N THR A 10 29.02 29.80 25.19
CA THR A 10 28.91 28.58 25.99
C THR A 10 29.83 27.47 25.47
N VAL A 11 30.07 27.41 24.16
CA VAL A 11 30.92 26.43 23.48
C VAL A 11 32.41 26.82 23.53
N ALA A 12 32.73 28.10 23.69
CA ALA A 12 34.11 28.57 23.89
C ALA A 12 34.82 27.98 25.13
N GLY A 13 34.07 27.34 26.04
CA GLY A 13 34.61 26.56 27.16
C GLY A 13 34.46 25.03 27.02
N ALA A 14 34.02 24.51 25.87
CA ALA A 14 33.70 23.10 25.66
C ALA A 14 34.66 22.41 24.68
N SER A 15 34.70 21.07 24.73
CA SER A 15 35.60 20.21 23.93
C SER A 15 35.43 20.38 22.41
N LEU A 16 36.45 20.01 21.62
CA LEU A 16 36.47 20.02 20.15
C LEU A 16 35.17 19.51 19.48
N GLY A 17 34.51 18.52 20.11
CA GLY A 17 33.24 17.96 19.64
C GLY A 17 32.08 18.96 19.66
N ALA A 18 32.01 19.84 20.67
CA ALA A 18 30.99 20.89 20.75
C ALA A 18 31.21 21.98 19.70
N ALA A 19 32.47 22.30 19.39
CA ALA A 19 32.83 23.22 18.31
C ALA A 19 32.49 22.65 16.92
N LEU A 20 32.70 21.34 16.70
CA LEU A 20 32.31 20.62 15.48
C LEU A 20 30.79 20.54 15.30
N GLY A 21 30.05 20.21 16.36
CA GLY A 21 28.57 20.19 16.34
C GLY A 21 27.99 21.57 16.04
N LEU A 22 28.59 22.63 16.58
CA LEU A 22 28.21 24.01 16.27
C LEU A 22 28.51 24.39 14.82
N TRP A 23 29.63 23.95 14.26
CA TRP A 23 29.97 24.18 12.86
C TRP A 23 29.00 23.50 11.89
N VAL A 24 28.63 22.25 12.15
CA VAL A 24 27.60 21.53 11.37
C VAL A 24 26.25 22.23 11.48
N PHE A 25 25.90 22.73 12.67
CA PHE A 25 24.65 23.46 12.89
C PHE A 25 24.62 24.83 12.18
N ILE A 26 25.73 25.59 12.20
CA ILE A 26 25.86 26.87 11.49
C ILE A 26 25.84 26.66 9.98
N ALA A 27 26.58 25.67 9.47
CA ALA A 27 26.57 25.30 8.05
C ALA A 27 25.17 24.87 7.59
N ALA A 28 24.45 24.07 8.39
CA ALA A 28 23.06 23.71 8.13
C ALA A 28 22.13 24.95 8.15
N SER A 29 22.33 25.87 9.09
CA SER A 29 21.51 27.09 9.22
C SER A 29 21.70 28.06 8.04
N LEU A 30 22.92 28.17 7.51
CA LEU A 30 23.23 28.98 6.33
C LEU A 30 22.62 28.44 5.03
N ILE A 31 22.21 27.16 5.00
CA ILE A 31 21.51 26.54 3.86
C ILE A 31 20.01 26.86 3.85
N PHE A 32 19.40 27.17 5.00
CA PHE A 32 17.95 27.40 5.12
C PHE A 32 17.50 28.85 4.94
N PHE A 33 18.42 29.83 4.93
CA PHE A 33 18.09 31.24 4.73
C PHE A 33 18.88 31.81 3.54
N PRO A 34 18.24 32.51 2.59
CA PRO A 34 18.95 33.11 1.47
C PRO A 34 19.96 34.16 1.97
N PRO A 35 21.11 34.36 1.28
CA PRO A 35 22.17 35.29 1.70
C PRO A 35 21.68 36.71 2.00
N SER A 36 20.58 37.12 1.37
CA SER A 36 19.92 38.41 1.59
C SER A 36 19.28 38.60 2.96
N SER A 37 19.24 37.57 3.81
CA SER A 37 18.57 37.58 5.13
C SER A 37 19.52 37.90 6.28
N PHE A 38 20.83 38.01 6.00
CA PHE A 38 21.87 38.14 7.01
C PHE A 38 22.73 39.36 6.73
N ASP A 39 22.44 40.46 7.41
CA ASP A 39 23.43 41.53 7.60
C ASP A 39 24.46 41.04 8.64
N ILE A 40 25.43 40.25 8.18
CA ILE A 40 26.60 39.90 8.99
C ILE A 40 27.49 41.13 9.02
N THR A 41 27.43 41.86 10.13
CA THR A 41 28.34 42.99 10.36
C THR A 41 29.78 42.50 10.40
N ARG A 42 30.71 43.30 9.87
CA ARG A 42 32.17 43.06 9.88
C ARG A 42 32.71 42.66 11.26
N ALA A 43 32.13 43.21 12.32
CA ALA A 43 32.45 42.87 13.71
C ALA A 43 32.11 41.41 14.09
N THR A 44 31.11 40.80 13.44
CA THR A 44 30.75 39.39 13.67
C THR A 44 31.75 38.44 13.00
N LEU A 45 32.24 38.80 11.82
CA LEU A 45 33.30 38.07 11.12
C LEU A 45 34.64 38.18 11.87
N GLU A 46 35.00 39.36 12.36
CA GLU A 46 36.21 39.58 13.15
C GLU A 46 36.19 38.81 14.48
N ASN A 47 35.02 38.69 15.13
CA ASN A 47 34.86 37.87 16.33
C ASN A 47 34.92 36.36 16.04
N MET A 48 34.47 35.92 14.85
CA MET A 48 34.61 34.52 14.42
C MET A 48 36.06 34.18 14.11
N ASP A 49 36.81 35.06 13.44
CA ASP A 49 38.24 34.88 13.17
C ASP A 49 39.06 34.83 14.47
N ALA A 50 38.74 35.67 15.46
CA ALA A 50 39.38 35.63 16.78
C ALA A 50 39.09 34.32 17.53
N ALA A 51 37.86 33.79 17.44
CA ALA A 51 37.50 32.51 18.04
C ALA A 51 38.15 31.31 17.33
N ILE A 52 38.25 31.36 15.99
CA ILE A 52 38.96 30.36 15.18
C ILE A 52 40.46 30.37 15.51
N GLY A 53 41.05 31.55 15.67
CA GLY A 53 42.43 31.71 16.12
C GLY A 53 42.71 31.01 17.46
N GLN A 54 41.79 31.11 18.43
CA GLN A 54 41.95 30.42 19.72
C GLN A 54 41.79 28.89 19.64
N ILE A 55 40.91 28.39 18.77
CA ILE A 55 40.68 26.95 18.59
C ILE A 55 41.89 26.28 17.90
N VAL A 56 42.49 26.95 16.91
CA VAL A 56 43.66 26.45 16.16
C VAL A 56 44.91 26.31 17.04
N PHE A 57 45.06 27.12 18.09
CA PHE A 57 46.19 27.04 19.02
C PHE A 57 46.05 25.93 20.09
N SER A 58 44.89 25.28 20.20
CA SER A 58 44.58 24.34 21.29
C SER A 58 44.63 22.86 20.90
N TYR A 59 44.78 22.53 19.61
CA TYR A 59 44.73 21.16 19.09
C TYR A 59 45.92 20.84 18.17
N SER A 60 46.33 19.56 18.16
CA SER A 60 47.50 19.12 17.40
C SER A 60 47.32 19.41 15.90
N SER A 61 48.37 19.93 15.27
CA SER A 61 48.37 20.44 13.90
C SER A 61 47.88 19.43 12.83
N TYR A 62 47.88 18.13 13.14
CA TYR A 62 47.40 17.07 12.25
C TYR A 62 45.86 16.98 12.16
N GLU A 63 45.14 17.21 13.27
CA GLU A 63 43.67 17.15 13.30
C GLU A 63 43.08 18.34 12.52
N VAL A 64 43.64 19.53 12.72
CA VAL A 64 43.26 20.78 12.04
C VAL A 64 43.55 20.70 10.54
N LEU A 65 44.68 20.11 10.12
CA LEU A 65 45.02 19.90 8.70
C LEU A 65 44.07 18.90 8.01
N SER A 66 43.61 17.85 8.71
CA SER A 66 42.62 16.91 8.14
C SER A 66 41.25 17.56 7.95
N ILE A 67 40.86 18.47 8.86
CA ILE A 67 39.60 19.21 8.83
C ILE A 67 39.63 20.27 7.73
N ILE A 68 40.74 21.02 7.60
CA ILE A 68 40.92 22.00 6.52
C ILE A 68 40.98 21.29 5.15
N SER A 69 41.67 20.15 5.06
CA SER A 69 41.67 19.29 3.87
C SER A 69 40.26 18.80 3.50
N GLY A 70 39.48 18.31 4.46
CA GLY A 70 38.10 17.88 4.26
C GLY A 70 37.15 19.02 3.89
N ALA A 71 37.36 20.22 4.45
CA ALA A 71 36.60 21.41 4.12
C ALA A 71 36.94 21.96 2.73
N ILE A 72 38.22 21.96 2.33
CA ILE A 72 38.66 22.33 0.98
C ILE A 72 38.16 21.31 -0.05
N PHE A 73 38.17 20.02 0.27
CA PHE A 73 37.61 18.96 -0.58
C PHE A 73 36.07 19.09 -0.70
N GLY A 74 35.39 19.43 0.40
CA GLY A 74 33.96 19.75 0.43
C GLY A 74 33.61 21.01 -0.36
N MET A 75 34.43 22.07 -0.27
CA MET A 75 34.30 23.30 -1.06
C MET A 75 34.53 23.05 -2.56
N ALA A 76 35.48 22.18 -2.92
CA ALA A 76 35.70 21.76 -4.31
C ALA A 76 34.52 20.94 -4.87
N LEU A 77 33.81 20.19 -4.02
CA LEU A 77 32.60 19.44 -4.39
C LEU A 77 31.37 20.35 -4.60
N MET A 78 31.29 21.52 -3.95
CA MET A 78 30.14 22.44 -3.97
C MET A 78 29.78 23.02 -5.36
N HIS A 79 30.54 22.75 -6.41
CA HIS A 79 30.15 23.11 -7.79
C HIS A 79 29.10 22.17 -8.40
N SER A 80 28.76 21.04 -7.77
CA SER A 80 27.71 20.13 -8.25
C SER A 80 26.46 20.19 -7.37
N LYS A 81 25.26 20.24 -7.98
CA LYS A 81 23.97 20.10 -7.28
C LYS A 81 23.90 18.83 -6.41
N GLN A 82 24.64 17.79 -6.78
CA GLN A 82 24.72 16.53 -6.04
C GLN A 82 25.50 16.67 -4.73
N ALA A 83 26.56 17.48 -4.69
CA ALA A 83 27.31 17.71 -3.46
C ALA A 83 26.53 18.53 -2.43
N VAL A 84 25.76 19.53 -2.87
CA VAL A 84 24.87 20.29 -1.96
C VAL A 84 23.80 19.37 -1.37
N LEU A 85 23.20 18.51 -2.19
CA LEU A 85 22.23 17.52 -1.73
C LEU A 85 22.86 16.51 -0.77
N MET A 86 24.08 16.02 -1.07
CA MET A 86 24.86 15.15 -0.20
C MET A 86 25.10 15.79 1.16
N LEU A 87 25.68 16.99 1.20
CA LEU A 87 25.97 17.72 2.44
C LEU A 87 24.69 18.02 3.24
N THR A 88 23.60 18.40 2.57
CA THR A 88 22.31 18.65 3.23
C THR A 88 21.72 17.38 3.83
N THR A 89 21.79 16.26 3.11
CA THR A 89 21.29 14.96 3.61
C THR A 89 22.17 14.37 4.71
N MET A 90 23.48 14.59 4.67
CA MET A 90 24.40 14.26 5.75
C MET A 90 24.11 15.09 6.99
N ALA A 91 23.89 16.40 6.84
CA ALA A 91 23.55 17.29 7.95
C ALA A 91 22.18 16.94 8.57
N LEU A 92 21.16 16.70 7.74
CA LEU A 92 19.82 16.32 8.21
C LEU A 92 19.78 14.91 8.79
N GLY A 93 20.50 13.95 8.20
CA GLY A 93 20.62 12.59 8.73
C GLY A 93 21.38 12.57 10.05
N GLY A 94 22.47 13.33 10.15
CA GLY A 94 23.20 13.54 11.39
C GLY A 94 22.35 14.24 12.46
N ALA A 95 21.60 15.28 12.09
CA ALA A 95 20.68 15.97 13.00
C ALA A 95 19.52 15.07 13.46
N GLY A 96 18.97 14.23 12.58
CA GLY A 96 17.94 13.25 12.92
C GLY A 96 18.45 12.17 13.87
N GLY A 97 19.66 11.63 13.61
CA GLY A 97 20.32 10.68 14.51
C GLY A 97 20.63 11.30 15.88
N LEU A 98 21.09 12.54 15.89
CA LEU A 98 21.33 13.30 17.11
C LEU A 98 20.03 13.57 17.90
N LEU A 99 18.94 13.93 17.24
CA LEU A 99 17.64 14.15 17.89
C LEU A 99 17.11 12.88 18.55
N ILE A 100 17.29 11.72 17.91
CA ILE A 100 16.90 10.42 18.49
C ILE A 100 17.78 10.06 19.68
N TYR A 101 19.10 10.28 19.56
CA TYR A 101 20.04 10.12 20.68
C TYR A 101 19.66 11.03 21.86
N ILE A 102 19.41 12.32 21.61
CA ILE A 102 19.00 13.28 22.64
C ILE A 102 17.68 12.87 23.27
N SER A 103 16.68 12.50 22.47
CA SER A 103 15.36 12.09 22.97
C SER A 103 15.46 10.84 23.84
N GLY A 104 16.26 9.87 23.41
CA GLY A 104 16.55 8.68 24.20
C GLY A 104 17.28 9.04 25.49
N PHE A 105 18.32 9.88 25.44
CA PHE A 105 19.08 10.34 26.60
C PHE A 105 18.19 11.06 27.63
N ILE A 106 17.31 11.95 27.16
CA ILE A 106 16.34 12.67 28.00
C ILE A 106 15.38 11.68 28.65
N ALA A 107 14.82 10.76 27.87
CA ALA A 107 13.91 9.72 28.38
C ALA A 107 14.60 8.84 29.44
N VAL A 108 15.86 8.44 29.22
CA VAL A 108 16.67 7.71 30.22
C VAL A 108 16.74 8.51 31.52
N ASN A 109 17.17 9.77 31.42
CA ASN A 109 17.48 10.56 32.61
C ASN A 109 16.21 10.93 33.40
N LEU A 110 15.12 11.30 32.72
CA LEU A 110 13.82 11.56 33.34
C LEU A 110 13.26 10.34 34.08
N LEU A 111 13.51 9.12 33.58
CA LEU A 111 12.97 7.88 34.15
C LEU A 111 13.91 7.20 35.17
N THR A 112 15.22 7.45 35.12
CA THR A 112 16.22 6.74 35.96
C THR A 112 16.80 7.59 37.09
N THR A 113 16.57 8.90 37.11
CA THR A 113 17.14 9.80 38.13
C THR A 113 16.04 10.55 38.88
N PRO A 114 15.86 10.35 40.19
CA PRO A 114 14.87 11.08 40.99
C PRO A 114 15.07 12.62 40.95
N ARG A 115 16.30 13.09 40.70
CA ARG A 115 16.67 14.50 40.53
C ARG A 115 16.45 15.04 39.11
N ALA A 116 16.18 14.19 38.11
CA ALA A 116 15.95 14.66 36.74
C ALA A 116 14.63 15.44 36.59
N ALA A 117 13.64 15.17 37.45
CA ALA A 117 12.43 15.97 37.54
C ALA A 117 12.68 17.45 37.94
N SER A 118 13.84 17.73 38.57
CA SER A 118 14.29 19.10 38.91
C SER A 118 15.23 19.74 37.89
N LEU A 119 15.68 19.00 36.88
CA LEU A 119 16.51 19.53 35.79
C LEU A 119 15.61 20.10 34.70
N SER A 120 15.89 21.33 34.24
CA SER A 120 15.18 21.90 33.10
C SER A 120 15.38 21.02 31.84
N LEU A 121 14.36 20.96 30.97
CA LEU A 121 14.47 20.29 29.67
C LEU A 121 15.71 20.74 28.90
N TYR A 122 16.06 22.03 29.02
CA TYR A 122 17.27 22.63 28.47
C TYR A 122 18.56 21.96 28.99
N SER A 123 18.72 21.80 30.31
CA SER A 123 19.90 21.13 30.89
C SER A 123 20.03 19.66 30.47
N LEU A 124 18.91 18.96 30.28
CA LEU A 124 18.90 17.57 29.81
C LEU A 124 19.30 17.47 28.33
N VAL A 125 18.81 18.37 27.48
CA VAL A 125 19.22 18.47 26.06
C VAL A 125 20.71 18.81 25.95
N VAL A 126 21.20 19.79 26.71
CA VAL A 126 22.62 20.17 26.71
C VAL A 126 23.49 19.02 27.20
N SER A 127 23.08 18.32 28.26
CA SER A 127 23.83 17.18 28.77
C SER A 127 23.88 16.02 27.77
N ALA A 128 22.81 15.80 26.99
CA ALA A 128 22.80 14.81 25.91
C ALA A 128 23.75 15.18 24.76
N VAL A 129 23.72 16.44 24.32
CA VAL A 129 24.61 16.91 23.23
C VAL A 129 26.07 16.82 23.64
N VAL A 130 26.39 17.13 24.91
CA VAL A 130 27.74 17.10 25.48
C VAL A 130 28.22 15.68 25.79
N SER A 131 27.31 14.73 26.07
CA SER A 131 27.67 13.34 26.35
C SER A 131 28.01 12.51 25.12
N ALA A 132 27.55 12.94 23.94
CA ALA A 132 27.86 12.24 22.69
C ALA A 132 29.33 12.43 22.31
N THR A 133 30.03 11.32 22.04
CA THR A 133 31.46 11.37 21.71
C THR A 133 31.67 11.86 20.27
N PRO A 134 32.78 12.55 19.94
CA PRO A 134 33.10 12.92 18.56
C PRO A 134 33.10 11.71 17.59
N ALA A 135 33.45 10.53 18.09
CA ALA A 135 33.39 9.28 17.34
C ALA A 135 31.96 8.87 16.98
N GLU A 136 30.97 9.06 17.86
CA GLU A 136 29.56 8.76 17.57
C GLU A 136 29.00 9.65 16.46
N TYR A 137 29.28 10.96 16.52
CA TYR A 137 28.89 11.92 15.47
C TYR A 137 29.55 11.58 14.13
N PHE A 138 30.85 11.25 14.15
CA PHE A 138 31.57 10.85 12.94
C PHE A 138 30.97 9.58 12.31
N MET A 139 30.59 8.61 13.13
CA MET A 139 30.05 7.34 12.64
C MET A 139 28.62 7.47 12.14
N MET A 140 27.78 8.29 12.78
CA MET A 140 26.47 8.66 12.22
C MET A 140 26.61 9.36 10.86
N ALA A 141 27.57 10.27 10.72
CA ALA A 141 27.86 10.96 9.46
C ALA A 141 28.38 9.99 8.39
N LEU A 142 29.26 9.04 8.76
CA LEU A 142 29.75 7.99 7.87
C LEU A 142 28.61 7.07 7.40
N GLY A 143 27.70 6.69 8.30
CA GLY A 143 26.49 5.94 7.97
C GLY A 143 25.59 6.70 7.01
N ALA A 144 25.38 8.00 7.21
CA ALA A 144 24.62 8.84 6.30
C ALA A 144 25.29 8.94 4.91
N CYS A 145 26.63 9.03 4.85
CA CYS A 145 27.39 8.97 3.59
C CYS A 145 27.17 7.65 2.86
N LEU A 146 27.26 6.52 3.59
CA LEU A 146 27.01 5.20 3.02
C LEU A 146 25.58 5.10 2.49
N GLY A 147 24.60 5.59 3.25
CA GLY A 147 23.21 5.69 2.81
C GLY A 147 23.07 6.50 1.53
N PHE A 148 23.80 7.61 1.38
CA PHE A 148 23.74 8.45 0.18
C PHE A 148 24.35 7.75 -1.04
N VAL A 149 25.47 7.03 -0.85
CA VAL A 149 26.12 6.23 -1.91
C VAL A 149 25.20 5.10 -2.40
N ILE A 150 24.42 4.49 -1.50
CA ILE A 150 23.48 3.42 -1.84
C ILE A 150 22.18 3.99 -2.42
N ALA A 151 21.74 5.16 -1.96
CA ALA A 151 20.52 5.80 -2.39
C ALA A 151 20.55 6.11 -3.90
N ASN A 152 19.37 6.07 -4.52
CA ASN A 152 19.25 6.34 -5.93
C ASN A 152 19.10 7.85 -6.18
N ASN A 153 19.86 8.38 -7.14
CA ASN A 153 19.82 9.80 -7.51
C ASN A 153 18.49 10.21 -8.18
N THR A 154 17.61 9.25 -8.51
CA THR A 154 16.27 9.50 -9.05
C THR A 154 15.18 9.66 -7.98
N TRP A 155 15.52 9.59 -6.70
CA TRP A 155 14.57 9.80 -5.60
C TRP A 155 14.31 11.28 -5.36
N ARG A 156 13.11 11.59 -4.87
CA ARG A 156 12.79 12.90 -4.30
C ARG A 156 13.66 13.13 -3.07
N SER A 157 13.96 14.39 -2.77
CA SER A 157 14.78 14.77 -1.62
C SER A 157 14.28 14.17 -0.31
N SER A 158 12.96 14.03 -0.12
CA SER A 158 12.37 13.41 1.06
C SER A 158 12.78 11.94 1.23
N GLY A 159 12.74 11.14 0.17
CA GLY A 159 13.15 9.74 0.23
C GLY A 159 14.64 9.58 0.51
N LEU A 160 15.45 10.43 -0.11
CA LEU A 160 16.88 10.47 0.14
C LEU A 160 17.20 10.79 1.60
N ILE A 161 16.61 11.87 2.14
CA ILE A 161 16.79 12.28 3.55
C ILE A 161 16.37 11.16 4.51
N ILE A 162 15.20 10.54 4.29
CA ILE A 162 14.70 9.45 5.14
C ILE A 162 15.68 8.28 5.12
N TYR A 163 16.14 7.87 3.94
CA TYR A 163 17.03 6.72 3.81
C TYR A 163 18.41 6.99 4.43
N THR A 164 19.02 8.15 4.15
CA THR A 164 20.32 8.51 4.72
C THR A 164 20.26 8.67 6.23
N ALA A 165 19.18 9.26 6.75
CA ALA A 165 18.94 9.36 8.19
C ALA A 165 18.82 7.97 8.82
N LEU A 166 18.02 7.08 8.23
CA LEU A 166 17.84 5.72 8.72
C LEU A 166 19.16 4.93 8.77
N VAL A 167 19.95 4.99 7.69
CA VAL A 167 21.25 4.30 7.64
C VAL A 167 22.22 4.91 8.65
N GLY A 168 22.24 6.24 8.80
CA GLY A 168 23.02 6.94 9.80
C GLY A 168 22.66 6.54 11.24
N ILE A 169 21.37 6.46 11.55
CA ILE A 169 20.85 6.04 12.87
C ILE A 169 21.26 4.61 13.17
N ILE A 170 21.03 3.68 12.23
CA ILE A 170 21.37 2.26 12.41
C ILE A 170 22.88 2.07 12.60
N PHE A 171 23.68 2.72 11.77
CA PHE A 171 25.14 2.58 11.83
C PHE A 171 25.72 3.23 13.09
N GLY A 172 25.21 4.41 13.48
CA GLY A 172 25.56 5.05 14.75
C GLY A 172 25.18 4.20 15.96
N TYR A 173 23.96 3.63 15.96
CA TYR A 173 23.49 2.69 16.98
C TYR A 173 24.42 1.48 17.10
N LEU A 174 24.70 0.78 16.00
CA LEU A 174 25.57 -0.40 16.01
C LEU A 174 26.99 -0.07 16.46
N THR A 175 27.50 1.10 16.07
CA THR A 175 28.84 1.53 16.48
C THR A 175 28.90 1.85 17.96
N TYR A 176 27.92 2.58 18.49
CA TYR A 176 27.80 2.84 19.92
C TYR A 176 27.77 1.52 20.70
N THR A 177 26.93 0.57 20.25
CA THR A 177 26.83 -0.77 20.83
C THR A 177 28.18 -1.50 20.81
N PHE A 178 28.95 -1.39 19.72
CA PHE A 178 30.24 -2.09 19.59
C PHE A 178 31.38 -1.43 20.39
N VAL A 179 31.46 -0.11 20.40
CA VAL A 179 32.62 0.65 20.93
C VAL A 179 32.46 1.00 22.41
N VAL A 180 31.25 1.35 22.85
CA VAL A 180 31.00 1.85 24.21
C VAL A 180 30.44 0.73 25.06
N THR A 181 29.30 0.23 24.65
CA THR A 181 28.51 -0.80 25.33
C THR A 181 29.28 -2.11 25.52
N LEU A 182 29.78 -2.72 24.44
CA LEU A 182 30.22 -4.11 24.45
C LEU A 182 31.50 -4.31 25.29
N PRO A 183 32.47 -3.37 25.31
CA PRO A 183 33.61 -3.42 26.22
C PRO A 183 33.24 -3.38 27.70
N LEU A 184 32.17 -2.66 28.06
CA LEU A 184 31.69 -2.51 29.45
C LEU A 184 30.99 -3.77 29.98
N VAL A 185 30.65 -4.73 29.12
CA VAL A 185 30.01 -5.98 29.54
C VAL A 185 31.01 -6.88 30.29
N PRO A 186 30.62 -7.43 31.47
CA PRO A 186 31.43 -8.39 32.21
C PRO A 186 31.81 -9.62 31.38
N LEU A 187 32.99 -10.19 31.60
CA LEU A 187 33.53 -11.29 30.78
C LEU A 187 32.60 -12.52 30.72
N SER A 188 31.92 -12.84 31.83
CA SER A 188 30.97 -13.96 31.91
C SER A 188 29.72 -13.78 31.04
N GLN A 189 29.38 -12.56 30.66
CA GLN A 189 28.15 -12.20 29.95
C GLN A 189 28.40 -11.67 28.53
N LYS A 190 29.68 -11.43 28.20
CA LYS A 190 30.15 -10.97 26.90
C LYS A 190 29.74 -11.91 25.75
N PRO A 191 29.75 -13.26 25.86
CA PRO A 191 29.31 -14.13 24.78
C PRO A 191 27.85 -13.90 24.35
N LEU A 192 26.94 -13.77 25.33
CA LEU A 192 25.51 -13.53 25.05
C LEU A 192 25.29 -12.16 24.38
N SER A 193 26.07 -11.17 24.80
CA SER A 193 26.00 -9.79 24.25
C SER A 193 26.53 -9.71 22.82
N ILE A 194 27.62 -10.43 22.52
CA ILE A 194 28.15 -10.55 21.16
C ILE A 194 27.11 -11.20 20.25
N LEU A 195 26.46 -12.28 20.71
CA LEU A 195 25.41 -12.95 19.95
C LEU A 195 24.21 -12.03 19.69
N LEU A 196 23.80 -11.25 20.68
CA LEU A 196 22.74 -10.25 20.51
C LEU A 196 23.14 -9.20 19.47
N PHE A 197 24.34 -8.64 19.58
CA PHE A 197 24.86 -7.65 18.65
C PHE A 197 24.89 -8.17 17.20
N ILE A 198 25.29 -9.42 16.98
CA ILE A 198 25.25 -10.07 15.66
C ILE A 198 23.81 -10.17 15.15
N ALA A 199 22.88 -10.59 16.00
CA ALA A 199 21.47 -10.74 15.63
C ALA A 199 20.81 -9.40 15.29
N GLU A 200 21.10 -8.36 16.06
CA GLU A 200 20.66 -6.98 15.83
C GLU A 200 21.25 -6.43 14.53
N THR A 201 22.56 -6.58 14.31
CA THR A 201 23.24 -6.14 13.09
C THR A 201 22.58 -6.76 11.86
N ALA A 202 22.33 -8.08 11.89
CA ALA A 202 21.70 -8.77 10.78
C ALA A 202 20.24 -8.34 10.56
N SER A 203 19.47 -8.17 11.64
CA SER A 203 18.06 -7.72 11.57
C SER A 203 17.95 -6.28 11.04
N LEU A 204 18.78 -5.37 11.54
CA LEU A 204 18.79 -3.97 11.12
C LEU A 204 19.29 -3.80 9.68
N SER A 205 20.19 -4.66 9.22
CA SER A 205 20.58 -4.71 7.80
C SER A 205 19.38 -5.02 6.90
N MET A 206 18.47 -5.91 7.32
CA MET A 206 17.22 -6.16 6.58
C MET A 206 16.29 -4.94 6.58
N VAL A 207 16.23 -4.17 7.67
CA VAL A 207 15.48 -2.91 7.70
C VAL A 207 15.99 -1.94 6.64
N VAL A 208 17.31 -1.78 6.49
CA VAL A 208 17.92 -0.93 5.46
C VAL A 208 17.52 -1.40 4.05
N ILE A 209 17.51 -2.70 3.82
CA ILE A 209 17.16 -3.29 2.52
C ILE A 209 15.67 -3.07 2.19
N TYR A 210 14.77 -3.37 3.12
CA TYR A 210 13.34 -3.17 2.91
C TYR A 210 12.98 -1.68 2.78
N ALA A 211 13.68 -0.81 3.51
CA ALA A 211 13.58 0.64 3.36
C ALA A 211 13.97 1.07 1.94
N PHE A 212 15.03 0.50 1.37
CA PHE A 212 15.44 0.81 0.00
C PHE A 212 14.30 0.55 -1.00
N TYR A 213 13.73 -0.67 -1.02
CA TYR A 213 12.68 -1.00 -2.00
C TYR A 213 11.42 -0.17 -1.82
N THR A 214 11.04 0.07 -0.57
CA THR A 214 9.85 0.87 -0.25
C THR A 214 10.02 2.33 -0.67
N LEU A 215 11.19 2.92 -0.39
CA LEU A 215 11.48 4.30 -0.76
C LEU A 215 11.71 4.45 -2.26
N ASP A 216 12.32 3.46 -2.92
CA ASP A 216 12.45 3.43 -4.38
C ASP A 216 11.09 3.45 -5.07
N PHE A 217 10.09 2.76 -4.52
CA PHE A 217 8.72 2.82 -5.04
C PHE A 217 7.99 4.12 -4.68
N THR A 218 8.05 4.54 -3.41
CA THR A 218 7.22 5.65 -2.91
C THR A 218 7.78 7.04 -3.21
N THR A 219 9.08 7.17 -3.46
CA THR A 219 9.73 8.48 -3.58
C THR A 219 10.45 8.71 -4.89
N LYS A 220 10.47 7.72 -5.80
CA LYS A 220 11.07 7.90 -7.12
C LYS A 220 10.32 8.93 -7.95
N VAL A 221 11.08 9.80 -8.63
CA VAL A 221 10.54 10.86 -9.49
C VAL A 221 10.13 10.27 -10.84
N ARG A 222 10.93 9.36 -11.39
CA ARG A 222 10.71 8.72 -12.69
C ARG A 222 11.34 7.32 -12.71
N TRP A 223 10.65 6.36 -13.31
CA TRP A 223 11.19 5.05 -13.69
C TRP A 223 12.05 5.20 -14.95
N LEU A 224 13.31 4.76 -14.88
CA LEU A 224 14.30 4.91 -15.95
C LEU A 224 14.25 3.78 -16.98
N ARG A 225 13.62 2.66 -16.63
CA ARG A 225 13.53 1.46 -17.44
C ARG A 225 12.06 1.11 -17.64
N ASP A 226 11.33 2.11 -18.13
CA ASP A 226 9.91 2.04 -18.44
C ASP A 226 9.70 1.32 -19.78
N MET A 227 8.51 0.78 -20.03
CA MET A 227 8.11 0.17 -21.31
C MET A 227 8.43 1.07 -22.51
N ARG A 228 8.39 2.39 -22.33
CA ARG A 228 8.69 3.40 -23.36
C ARG A 228 10.16 3.43 -23.79
N ASP A 229 11.07 2.97 -22.92
CA ASP A 229 12.51 2.93 -23.19
C ASP A 229 12.90 1.68 -23.98
N PHE A 230 11.99 0.70 -24.12
CA PHE A 230 12.16 -0.46 -24.99
C PHE A 230 11.48 -0.23 -26.33
N HIS A 231 12.13 -0.66 -27.40
CA HIS A 231 11.48 -0.66 -28.70
C HIS A 231 10.36 -1.71 -28.69
N PHE A 232 9.12 -1.25 -28.82
CA PHE A 232 7.97 -2.12 -29.01
C PHE A 232 7.52 -2.06 -30.46
N SER A 233 7.45 -3.22 -31.12
CA SER A 233 6.91 -3.31 -32.48
C SER A 233 5.66 -4.16 -32.51
N LYS A 234 4.52 -3.53 -32.79
CA LYS A 234 3.24 -4.22 -33.05
C LYS A 234 3.29 -5.13 -34.29
N HIS A 235 4.24 -4.89 -35.19
CA HIS A 235 4.44 -5.68 -36.40
C HIS A 235 5.34 -6.91 -36.16
N TYR A 236 6.10 -6.91 -35.06
CA TYR A 236 6.89 -8.06 -34.65
C TYR A 236 5.98 -9.11 -34.01
N MET A 237 5.53 -10.07 -34.82
CA MET A 237 4.67 -11.16 -34.39
C MET A 237 5.38 -12.52 -34.56
N PRO A 238 6.33 -12.87 -33.67
CA PRO A 238 7.03 -14.15 -33.69
C PRO A 238 6.09 -15.33 -33.37
N ALA A 239 6.50 -16.55 -33.67
CA ALA A 239 5.75 -17.73 -33.24
C ALA A 239 6.01 -18.02 -31.75
N VAL A 240 4.93 -18.33 -31.03
CA VAL A 240 4.95 -18.53 -29.57
C VAL A 240 4.36 -19.90 -29.23
N ALA A 241 5.04 -20.64 -28.36
CA ALA A 241 4.51 -21.85 -27.74
C ALA A 241 4.17 -21.60 -26.26
N PHE A 242 2.91 -21.82 -25.88
CA PHE A 242 2.51 -21.94 -24.49
C PHE A 242 2.91 -23.31 -23.96
N HIS A 243 3.68 -23.34 -22.87
CA HIS A 243 3.97 -24.54 -22.11
C HIS A 243 3.15 -24.53 -20.82
N VAL A 244 2.30 -25.55 -20.67
CA VAL A 244 1.44 -25.75 -19.49
C VAL A 244 1.79 -27.11 -18.87
N ALA A 245 2.48 -27.10 -17.73
CA ALA A 245 2.84 -28.32 -17.01
C ALA A 245 1.73 -28.69 -16.00
N THR A 246 1.31 -29.95 -15.97
CA THR A 246 0.23 -30.45 -15.10
C THR A 246 0.68 -31.67 -14.28
N PHE A 247 0.31 -31.72 -13.00
CA PHE A 247 0.45 -32.84 -12.10
C PHE A 247 -0.74 -32.99 -11.13
N ASN A 248 -1.69 -33.87 -11.48
CA ASN A 248 -2.90 -34.22 -10.73
C ASN A 248 -3.81 -33.02 -10.39
N GLU A 249 -3.79 -31.93 -11.17
CA GLU A 249 -4.76 -30.85 -11.03
C GLU A 249 -6.19 -31.33 -11.33
N PRO A 250 -7.20 -30.71 -10.72
CA PRO A 250 -8.58 -30.90 -11.14
C PRO A 250 -8.73 -30.59 -12.65
N PRO A 251 -9.33 -31.49 -13.44
CA PRO A 251 -9.36 -31.36 -14.90
C PRO A 251 -10.11 -30.11 -15.37
N ASP A 252 -11.14 -29.68 -14.64
CA ASP A 252 -11.92 -28.47 -14.86
C ASP A 252 -11.05 -27.21 -14.79
N ILE A 253 -10.18 -27.11 -13.77
CA ILE A 253 -9.25 -25.98 -13.61
C ILE A 253 -8.29 -25.90 -14.82
N VAL A 254 -7.72 -27.04 -15.22
CA VAL A 254 -6.81 -27.09 -16.38
C VAL A 254 -7.54 -26.71 -17.66
N ILE A 255 -8.74 -27.25 -17.88
CA ILE A 255 -9.55 -26.98 -19.06
C ILE A 255 -9.90 -25.49 -19.16
N ASP A 256 -10.21 -24.82 -18.06
CA ASP A 256 -10.49 -23.38 -18.06
C ASP A 256 -9.26 -22.53 -18.42
N THR A 257 -8.08 -22.93 -17.94
CA THR A 257 -6.80 -22.37 -18.39
C THR A 257 -6.65 -22.53 -19.91
N LEU A 258 -6.85 -23.74 -20.44
CA LEU A 258 -6.73 -24.01 -21.88
C LEU A 258 -7.75 -23.22 -22.72
N LYS A 259 -8.99 -23.07 -22.24
CA LYS A 259 -10.02 -22.21 -22.88
C LYS A 259 -9.57 -20.75 -22.92
N SER A 260 -8.90 -20.25 -21.87
CA SER A 260 -8.36 -18.88 -21.87
C SER A 260 -7.25 -18.73 -22.90
N LEU A 261 -6.32 -19.69 -22.98
CA LEU A 261 -5.24 -19.70 -23.97
C LEU A 261 -5.75 -19.80 -25.42
N LEU A 262 -6.83 -20.56 -25.65
CA LEU A 262 -7.49 -20.63 -26.96
C LEU A 262 -8.11 -19.30 -27.40
N ARG A 263 -8.46 -18.41 -26.46
CA ARG A 263 -9.05 -17.09 -26.70
C ARG A 263 -8.02 -15.96 -26.83
N VAL A 264 -6.73 -16.24 -26.58
CA VAL A 264 -5.65 -15.26 -26.77
C VAL A 264 -5.63 -14.75 -28.21
N ASP A 265 -5.78 -13.45 -28.38
CA ASP A 265 -5.83 -12.77 -29.67
C ASP A 265 -4.43 -12.74 -30.30
N TYR A 266 -4.12 -13.78 -31.07
CA TYR A 266 -2.86 -13.96 -31.79
C TYR A 266 -3.09 -14.89 -33.00
N PRO A 267 -2.35 -14.74 -34.12
CA PRO A 267 -2.52 -15.59 -35.30
C PRO A 267 -2.42 -17.07 -34.93
N ARG A 268 -3.46 -17.84 -35.25
CA ARG A 268 -3.59 -19.24 -34.81
C ARG A 268 -2.42 -20.12 -35.26
N ASN A 269 -1.87 -19.88 -36.45
CA ASN A 269 -0.69 -20.57 -36.97
C ASN A 269 0.61 -20.22 -36.24
N LYS A 270 0.65 -19.08 -35.52
CA LYS A 270 1.79 -18.62 -34.72
C LYS A 270 1.62 -18.82 -33.21
N ARG A 271 0.49 -19.39 -32.78
CA ARG A 271 0.18 -19.64 -31.37
C ARG A 271 0.00 -21.14 -31.15
N LYS A 272 1.00 -21.78 -30.54
CA LYS A 272 0.97 -23.21 -30.22
C LYS A 272 0.68 -23.39 -28.73
N ILE A 273 -0.14 -24.37 -28.37
CA ILE A 273 -0.42 -24.71 -26.97
C ILE A 273 0.05 -26.15 -26.74
N MET A 274 0.91 -26.33 -25.75
CA MET A 274 1.52 -27.61 -25.39
C MET A 274 1.28 -27.88 -23.91
N VAL A 275 0.53 -28.94 -23.63
CA VAL A 275 0.25 -29.46 -22.28
C VAL A 275 1.19 -30.61 -22.02
N ILE A 276 1.91 -30.56 -20.90
CA ILE A 276 2.86 -31.60 -20.49
C ILE A 276 2.37 -32.15 -19.16
N ASP A 277 1.82 -33.35 -19.22
CA ASP A 277 1.13 -33.98 -18.11
C ASP A 277 1.96 -35.09 -17.48
N ASP A 278 2.20 -34.92 -16.18
CA ASP A 278 2.85 -35.87 -15.29
C ASP A 278 1.87 -36.59 -14.36
N SER A 279 0.57 -36.37 -14.53
CA SER A 279 -0.45 -36.87 -13.63
C SER A 279 -0.43 -38.40 -13.57
N THR A 280 -0.51 -38.95 -12.37
CA THR A 280 -0.62 -40.40 -12.12
C THR A 280 -2.07 -40.87 -12.15
N GLU A 281 -3.00 -39.97 -11.87
CA GLU A 281 -4.42 -40.27 -11.71
C GLU A 281 -5.17 -40.13 -13.05
N ALA A 282 -5.80 -41.22 -13.51
CA ALA A 282 -6.55 -41.24 -14.76
C ALA A 282 -7.68 -40.20 -14.82
N GLN A 283 -8.33 -39.93 -13.69
CA GLN A 283 -9.38 -38.92 -13.56
C GLN A 283 -8.90 -37.48 -13.82
N SER A 284 -7.61 -37.21 -13.59
CA SER A 284 -7.03 -35.88 -13.75
C SER A 284 -6.63 -35.61 -15.20
N TRP A 285 -5.98 -36.56 -15.87
CA TRP A 285 -5.41 -36.32 -17.20
C TRP A 285 -6.28 -36.76 -18.38
N LYS A 286 -7.12 -37.81 -18.24
CA LYS A 286 -7.95 -38.28 -19.37
C LYS A 286 -8.93 -37.22 -19.88
N PRO A 287 -9.63 -36.45 -19.02
CA PRO A 287 -10.51 -35.39 -19.49
C PRO A 287 -9.75 -34.26 -20.18
N VAL A 288 -8.59 -33.88 -19.64
CA VAL A 288 -7.71 -32.86 -20.23
C VAL A 288 -7.21 -33.31 -21.61
N LYS A 289 -6.76 -34.57 -21.75
CA LYS A 289 -6.36 -35.13 -23.05
C LYS A 289 -7.52 -35.09 -24.05
N SER A 290 -8.71 -35.52 -23.64
CA SER A 290 -9.90 -35.49 -24.52
C SER A 290 -10.23 -34.06 -24.97
N PHE A 291 -10.12 -33.08 -24.08
CA PHE A 291 -10.28 -31.67 -24.44
C PHE A 291 -9.19 -31.20 -25.42
N CYS A 292 -7.93 -31.61 -25.20
CA CYS A 292 -6.82 -31.25 -26.07
C CYS A 292 -6.99 -31.84 -27.48
N ASP A 293 -7.33 -33.12 -27.59
CA ASP A 293 -7.56 -33.82 -28.86
C ASP A 293 -8.67 -33.10 -29.67
N LYS A 294 -9.76 -32.69 -29.01
CA LYS A 294 -10.90 -31.98 -29.63
C LYS A 294 -10.56 -30.58 -30.13
N ASN A 295 -9.57 -29.91 -29.53
CA ASN A 295 -9.23 -28.51 -29.82
C ASN A 295 -7.88 -28.35 -30.54
N GLY A 296 -7.26 -29.45 -30.99
CA GLY A 296 -5.96 -29.41 -31.66
C GLY A 296 -4.82 -28.92 -30.77
N ILE A 297 -4.90 -29.14 -29.45
CA ILE A 297 -3.85 -28.79 -28.48
C ILE A 297 -2.89 -29.98 -28.36
N SER A 298 -1.58 -29.71 -28.36
CA SER A 298 -0.59 -30.77 -28.17
C SER A 298 -0.61 -31.25 -26.72
N PHE A 299 -0.96 -32.51 -26.50
CA PHE A 299 -0.95 -33.14 -25.19
C PHE A 299 0.18 -34.17 -25.13
N ILE A 300 1.14 -33.95 -24.25
CA ILE A 300 2.39 -34.70 -24.17
C ILE A 300 2.49 -35.32 -22.78
N ARG A 301 2.79 -36.62 -22.73
CA ARG A 301 3.21 -37.30 -21.50
C ARG A 301 4.62 -37.80 -21.69
N ARG A 302 5.45 -37.63 -20.67
CA ARG A 302 6.84 -38.10 -20.68
C ARG A 302 6.96 -39.48 -20.02
N PRO A 303 7.94 -40.30 -20.40
CA PRO A 303 8.08 -41.66 -19.89
C PRO A 303 8.46 -41.71 -18.40
N GLU A 304 9.26 -40.74 -17.94
CA GLU A 304 9.74 -40.68 -16.56
C GLU A 304 9.57 -39.29 -15.95
N ARG A 305 9.13 -39.25 -14.69
CA ARG A 305 8.91 -38.01 -13.93
C ARG A 305 10.17 -37.51 -13.22
N LYS A 306 11.28 -37.35 -13.95
CA LYS A 306 12.55 -36.80 -13.43
C LYS A 306 12.56 -35.27 -13.49
N GLY A 307 13.12 -34.60 -12.48
CA GLY A 307 13.22 -33.13 -12.48
C GLY A 307 11.91 -32.35 -12.32
N TYR A 308 10.79 -33.00 -11.98
CA TYR A 308 9.47 -32.37 -11.73
C TYR A 308 9.07 -31.37 -12.84
N LYS A 309 8.59 -30.16 -12.50
CA LYS A 309 8.15 -29.13 -13.46
C LYS A 309 9.28 -28.74 -14.43
N ALA A 310 10.49 -28.50 -13.93
CA ALA A 310 11.66 -28.20 -14.75
C ALA A 310 11.92 -29.26 -15.83
N GLY A 311 11.89 -30.54 -15.44
CA GLY A 311 12.08 -31.64 -16.39
C GLY A 311 10.92 -31.78 -17.37
N ALA A 312 9.69 -31.46 -16.95
CA ALA A 312 8.52 -31.47 -17.84
C ALA A 312 8.65 -30.36 -18.90
N LEU A 313 9.06 -29.15 -18.48
CA LEU A 313 9.33 -28.03 -19.38
C LEU A 313 10.54 -28.28 -20.30
N ASN A 314 11.60 -28.94 -19.83
CA ASN A 314 12.71 -29.37 -20.70
C ASN A 314 12.26 -30.41 -21.73
N TYR A 315 11.39 -31.34 -21.34
CA TYR A 315 10.81 -32.30 -22.28
C TYR A 315 9.92 -31.60 -23.32
N ALA A 316 9.14 -30.60 -22.89
CA ALA A 316 8.34 -29.74 -23.76
C ALA A 316 9.22 -28.96 -24.75
N LEU A 317 10.32 -28.37 -24.27
CA LEU A 317 11.26 -27.59 -25.07
C LEU A 317 11.83 -28.41 -26.23
N LYS A 318 12.26 -29.66 -25.96
CA LYS A 318 12.74 -30.60 -26.99
C LYS A 318 11.69 -30.96 -28.04
N LYS A 319 10.40 -30.89 -27.69
CA LYS A 319 9.27 -31.15 -28.58
C LYS A 319 8.69 -29.88 -29.19
N THR A 320 9.20 -28.70 -28.80
CA THR A 320 8.73 -27.43 -29.31
C THR A 320 9.21 -27.30 -30.75
N PRO A 321 8.31 -27.03 -31.71
CA PRO A 321 8.67 -26.92 -33.12
C PRO A 321 9.81 -25.92 -33.38
N SER A 322 10.58 -26.16 -34.43
CA SER A 322 11.75 -25.33 -34.79
C SER A 322 11.36 -23.92 -35.23
N ASP A 323 10.16 -23.73 -35.76
CA ASP A 323 9.59 -22.45 -36.18
C ASP A 323 9.07 -21.59 -35.02
N VAL A 324 9.16 -22.04 -33.77
CA VAL A 324 8.79 -21.26 -32.58
C VAL A 324 9.99 -20.45 -32.08
N ASP A 325 9.81 -19.15 -31.91
CA ASP A 325 10.85 -18.24 -31.43
C ASP A 325 10.78 -18.01 -29.90
N LEU A 326 9.56 -18.01 -29.34
CA LEU A 326 9.30 -17.66 -27.95
C LEU A 326 8.54 -18.77 -27.21
N VAL A 327 8.88 -18.98 -25.94
CA VAL A 327 8.19 -19.90 -25.02
C VAL A 327 7.48 -19.08 -23.95
N ALA A 328 6.16 -19.19 -23.87
CA ALA A 328 5.35 -18.61 -22.80
C ALA A 328 5.01 -19.69 -21.77
N VAL A 329 5.35 -19.48 -20.51
CA VAL A 329 5.04 -20.43 -19.43
C VAL A 329 3.80 -19.96 -18.69
N VAL A 330 2.78 -20.81 -18.61
CA VAL A 330 1.52 -20.53 -17.91
C VAL A 330 1.18 -21.73 -17.03
N ASP A 331 1.01 -21.47 -15.73
CA ASP A 331 0.57 -22.48 -14.77
C ASP A 331 -0.85 -22.95 -15.05
N ALA A 332 -1.13 -24.21 -14.70
CA ALA A 332 -2.36 -24.90 -15.07
C ALA A 332 -3.66 -24.31 -14.46
N ASP A 333 -3.56 -23.34 -13.55
CA ASP A 333 -4.68 -22.67 -12.87
C ASP A 333 -4.85 -21.18 -13.23
N TYR A 334 -4.11 -20.68 -14.22
CA TYR A 334 -4.18 -19.29 -14.66
C TYR A 334 -5.21 -19.06 -15.77
N ILE A 335 -6.11 -18.10 -15.53
CA ILE A 335 -6.97 -17.57 -16.59
C ILE A 335 -6.29 -16.37 -17.22
N VAL A 336 -5.96 -16.47 -18.51
CA VAL A 336 -5.18 -15.48 -19.27
C VAL A 336 -6.08 -14.53 -20.06
N GLU A 337 -5.74 -13.24 -20.05
CA GLU A 337 -6.40 -12.18 -20.82
C GLU A 337 -6.10 -12.31 -22.32
N SER A 338 -7.06 -11.94 -23.17
CA SER A 338 -6.97 -12.18 -24.60
C SER A 338 -5.82 -11.42 -25.25
N ASP A 339 -5.48 -10.23 -24.79
CA ASP A 339 -4.46 -9.37 -25.39
C ASP A 339 -3.04 -9.61 -24.86
N TYR A 340 -2.82 -10.65 -24.04
CA TYR A 340 -1.53 -10.96 -23.41
C TYR A 340 -0.36 -11.00 -24.41
N LEU A 341 -0.44 -11.84 -25.46
CA LEU A 341 0.67 -11.94 -26.41
C LEU A 341 0.86 -10.64 -27.19
N LYS A 342 -0.20 -10.03 -27.70
CA LYS A 342 -0.11 -8.78 -28.46
C LYS A 342 0.53 -7.64 -27.66
N SER A 343 0.32 -7.61 -26.36
CA SER A 343 0.87 -6.58 -25.48
C SER A 343 2.34 -6.82 -25.08
N VAL A 344 2.83 -8.05 -25.21
CA VAL A 344 4.14 -8.45 -24.63
C VAL A 344 5.16 -8.83 -25.70
N VAL A 345 4.79 -9.57 -26.74
CA VAL A 345 5.77 -10.15 -27.68
C VAL A 345 6.52 -9.09 -28.49
N GLY A 346 5.92 -7.92 -28.70
CA GLY A 346 6.52 -6.83 -29.47
C GLY A 346 7.83 -6.27 -28.89
N TYR A 347 8.12 -6.51 -27.61
CA TYR A 347 9.38 -6.12 -26.97
C TYR A 347 10.57 -7.02 -27.36
N PHE A 348 10.32 -8.25 -27.82
CA PHE A 348 11.37 -9.18 -28.27
C PHE A 348 12.00 -8.80 -29.62
N VAL A 349 11.60 -7.67 -30.19
CA VAL A 349 12.36 -7.03 -31.28
C VAL A 349 13.77 -6.66 -30.82
N ASP A 350 13.98 -6.37 -29.52
CA ASP A 350 15.31 -6.31 -28.91
C ASP A 350 15.87 -7.73 -28.76
N GLN A 351 16.94 -8.05 -29.49
CA GLN A 351 17.57 -9.37 -29.50
C GLN A 351 18.26 -9.71 -28.18
N ASP A 352 18.66 -8.70 -27.39
CA ASP A 352 19.27 -8.93 -26.08
C ASP A 352 18.24 -9.29 -25.01
N LEU A 353 16.94 -9.10 -25.29
CA LEU A 353 15.88 -9.45 -24.35
C LEU A 353 15.73 -10.97 -24.24
N GLY A 354 16.16 -11.51 -23.11
CA GLY A 354 16.09 -12.93 -22.80
C GLY A 354 14.71 -13.36 -22.31
N PHE A 355 14.10 -12.57 -21.43
CA PHE A 355 12.73 -12.84 -20.95
C PHE A 355 11.97 -11.59 -20.53
N VAL A 356 10.64 -11.71 -20.57
CA VAL A 356 9.69 -10.73 -20.05
C VAL A 356 8.84 -11.40 -18.97
N GLN A 357 8.61 -10.72 -17.86
CA GLN A 357 7.75 -11.18 -16.77
C GLN A 357 6.60 -10.18 -16.55
N THR A 358 5.39 -10.66 -16.33
CA THR A 358 4.24 -9.87 -15.86
C THR A 358 3.88 -10.25 -14.41
N PRO A 359 3.16 -9.43 -13.64
CA PRO A 359 2.71 -9.79 -12.29
C PRO A 359 2.04 -11.17 -12.23
N GLN A 360 2.29 -11.90 -11.14
CA GLN A 360 1.35 -12.92 -10.70
C GLN A 360 0.21 -12.22 -9.98
N ASP A 361 -1.01 -12.58 -10.35
CA ASP A 361 -2.24 -12.02 -9.78
C ASP A 361 -3.23 -13.16 -9.57
N TYR A 362 -4.29 -12.93 -8.79
CA TYR A 362 -5.11 -14.01 -8.26
C TYR A 362 -6.61 -13.71 -8.32
N ARG A 363 -7.40 -14.74 -8.64
CA ARG A 363 -8.87 -14.62 -8.78
C ARG A 363 -9.67 -15.07 -7.56
N ASN A 364 -9.00 -15.60 -6.54
CA ASN A 364 -9.64 -16.12 -5.34
C ASN A 364 -9.23 -15.39 -4.05
N ARG A 365 -8.92 -14.09 -4.15
CA ARG A 365 -8.51 -13.29 -2.99
C ARG A 365 -9.59 -13.27 -1.89
N ASP A 366 -10.86 -13.23 -2.28
CA ASP A 366 -12.00 -13.02 -1.36
C ASP A 366 -12.57 -14.32 -0.76
N GLU A 367 -11.88 -15.47 -0.93
CA GLU A 367 -12.36 -16.76 -0.38
C GLU A 367 -12.31 -16.80 1.15
N ASN A 368 -11.22 -16.32 1.76
CA ASN A 368 -11.07 -16.22 3.21
C ASN A 368 -10.01 -15.16 3.61
N TYR A 369 -9.85 -14.94 4.91
CA TYR A 369 -8.89 -13.95 5.42
C TYR A 369 -7.44 -14.28 5.03
N LEU A 370 -7.04 -15.56 4.98
CA LEU A 370 -5.70 -15.94 4.55
C LEU A 370 -5.48 -15.58 3.08
N THR A 371 -6.44 -15.84 2.19
CA THR A 371 -6.29 -15.53 0.76
C THR A 371 -6.24 -14.02 0.51
N GLU A 372 -6.98 -13.23 1.28
CA GLU A 372 -6.93 -11.77 1.21
C GLU A 372 -5.56 -11.24 1.65
N GLN A 373 -5.07 -11.67 2.81
CA GLN A 373 -3.76 -11.22 3.29
C GLN A 373 -2.63 -11.73 2.40
N TYR A 374 -2.76 -12.92 1.81
CA TYR A 374 -1.80 -13.46 0.85
C TYR A 374 -1.71 -12.54 -0.37
N TYR A 375 -2.87 -12.16 -0.90
CA TYR A 375 -2.97 -11.30 -2.07
C TYR A 375 -2.17 -10.00 -1.87
N TYR A 376 -2.38 -9.31 -0.75
CA TYR A 376 -1.64 -8.08 -0.44
C TYR A 376 -0.16 -8.33 -0.17
N ALA A 377 0.17 -9.41 0.56
CA ALA A 377 1.54 -9.79 0.88
C ALA A 377 2.37 -10.10 -0.38
N ASP A 378 1.80 -10.81 -1.34
CA ASP A 378 2.48 -11.18 -2.58
C ASP A 378 2.47 -10.03 -3.60
N SER A 379 1.39 -9.25 -3.65
CA SER A 379 1.32 -8.04 -4.47
C SER A 379 2.37 -7.00 -4.08
N TYR A 380 2.79 -6.92 -2.82
CA TYR A 380 3.94 -6.10 -2.43
C TYR A 380 5.20 -6.47 -3.24
N PHE A 381 5.48 -7.77 -3.44
CA PHE A 381 6.62 -8.20 -4.23
C PHE A 381 6.49 -7.75 -5.70
N TYR A 382 5.35 -7.99 -6.33
CA TYR A 382 5.16 -7.66 -7.76
C TYR A 382 4.99 -6.16 -8.03
N ARG A 383 4.29 -5.43 -7.17
CA ARG A 383 3.97 -4.01 -7.37
C ARG A 383 5.01 -3.05 -6.80
N VAL A 384 5.90 -3.51 -5.91
CA VAL A 384 6.93 -2.67 -5.27
C VAL A 384 8.33 -3.19 -5.62
N VAL A 385 8.64 -4.43 -5.25
CA VAL A 385 10.00 -4.99 -5.35
C VAL A 385 10.40 -5.25 -6.80
N MET A 386 9.55 -5.90 -7.60
CA MET A 386 9.84 -6.24 -9.00
C MET A 386 10.00 -5.00 -9.88
N LEU A 387 9.22 -3.94 -9.63
CA LEU A 387 9.41 -2.64 -10.28
C LEU A 387 10.80 -2.07 -9.98
N SER A 388 11.21 -2.06 -8.71
CA SER A 388 12.53 -1.58 -8.29
C SER A 388 13.66 -2.40 -8.92
N ARG A 389 13.52 -3.73 -8.94
CA ARG A 389 14.51 -4.64 -9.57
C ARG A 389 14.56 -4.50 -11.08
N ASN A 390 13.46 -4.13 -11.74
CA ASN A 390 13.42 -3.95 -13.19
C ASN A 390 14.38 -2.86 -13.64
N GLU A 391 14.49 -1.77 -12.88
CA GLU A 391 15.41 -0.65 -13.15
C GLU A 391 16.87 -1.10 -13.23
N ALA A 392 17.22 -2.13 -12.47
CA ALA A 392 18.55 -2.70 -12.41
C ALA A 392 18.78 -3.89 -13.35
N ASN A 393 17.83 -4.22 -14.25
CA ASN A 393 17.86 -5.47 -15.04
C ASN A 393 17.97 -6.73 -14.14
N ALA A 394 17.35 -6.70 -12.96
CA ALA A 394 17.55 -7.72 -11.92
C ALA A 394 16.29 -8.51 -11.61
N ILE A 395 15.27 -8.51 -12.49
CA ILE A 395 14.00 -9.19 -12.21
C ILE A 395 14.16 -10.72 -12.19
N ILE A 396 13.19 -11.38 -11.59
CA ILE A 396 13.10 -12.84 -11.54
C ILE A 396 11.94 -13.30 -12.44
N PHE A 397 12.20 -14.31 -13.26
CA PHE A 397 11.16 -15.10 -13.91
C PHE A 397 10.43 -15.92 -12.85
N ALA A 398 9.15 -15.66 -12.65
CA ALA A 398 8.36 -16.19 -11.54
C ALA A 398 7.59 -17.47 -11.92
N GLY A 399 8.06 -18.22 -12.92
CA GLY A 399 7.56 -19.56 -13.22
C GLY A 399 6.21 -19.65 -13.93
N THR A 400 5.51 -18.54 -14.10
CA THR A 400 4.25 -18.39 -14.84
C THR A 400 4.11 -16.95 -15.32
N MET A 401 3.21 -16.70 -16.28
CA MET A 401 2.94 -15.37 -16.83
C MET A 401 4.21 -14.64 -17.30
N GLY A 402 5.12 -15.41 -17.88
CA GLY A 402 6.35 -14.90 -18.46
C GLY A 402 6.63 -15.54 -19.81
N ILE A 403 7.36 -14.81 -20.66
CA ILE A 403 7.77 -15.22 -21.99
C ILE A 403 9.29 -15.20 -22.05
N ILE A 404 9.90 -16.23 -22.64
CA ILE A 404 11.34 -16.40 -22.75
C ILE A 404 11.70 -16.63 -24.22
N ARG A 405 12.80 -16.02 -24.68
CA ARG A 405 13.37 -16.32 -26.00
C ARG A 405 13.86 -17.77 -26.01
N LYS A 406 13.33 -18.59 -26.91
CA LYS A 406 13.62 -20.03 -26.97
C LYS A 406 15.12 -20.29 -27.13
N GLU A 407 15.78 -19.58 -28.03
CA GLU A 407 17.22 -19.70 -28.27
C GLU A 407 18.03 -19.41 -26.99
N VAL A 408 17.63 -18.42 -26.20
CA VAL A 408 18.29 -18.08 -24.93
C VAL A 408 18.10 -19.22 -23.94
N LEU A 409 16.88 -19.74 -23.82
CA LEU A 409 16.57 -20.87 -22.95
C LEU A 409 17.40 -22.11 -23.32
N GLU A 410 17.56 -22.40 -24.61
CA GLU A 410 18.39 -23.51 -25.11
C GLU A 410 19.88 -23.26 -24.83
N LYS A 411 20.38 -22.05 -25.10
CA LYS A 411 21.78 -21.67 -24.92
C LYS A 411 22.24 -21.79 -23.47
N VAL A 412 21.40 -21.42 -22.51
CA VAL A 412 21.73 -21.55 -21.08
C VAL A 412 21.57 -22.99 -20.56
N GLY A 413 21.16 -23.94 -21.40
CA GLY A 413 21.02 -25.36 -21.07
C GLY A 413 19.63 -25.78 -20.55
N GLY A 414 18.59 -24.98 -20.82
CA GLY A 414 17.22 -25.25 -20.40
C GLY A 414 16.95 -24.92 -18.93
N TRP A 415 15.93 -25.57 -18.36
CA TRP A 415 15.51 -25.44 -16.96
C TRP A 415 16.40 -26.28 -16.03
N GLY A 416 16.78 -25.73 -14.87
CA GLY A 416 17.63 -26.41 -13.90
C GLY A 416 16.88 -27.51 -13.12
N GLU A 417 16.88 -28.75 -13.61
CA GLU A 417 16.13 -29.88 -13.01
C GLU A 417 16.52 -30.24 -11.56
N GLY A 418 17.70 -29.80 -11.12
CA GLY A 418 18.17 -29.96 -9.74
C GLY A 418 17.57 -28.95 -8.76
N PHE A 419 16.81 -27.96 -9.21
CA PHE A 419 16.29 -26.87 -8.40
C PHE A 419 14.77 -26.96 -8.27
N ILE A 420 14.26 -26.65 -7.06
CA ILE A 420 12.81 -26.59 -6.79
C ILE A 420 12.20 -25.26 -7.27
N CYS A 421 13.03 -24.22 -7.36
CA CYS A 421 12.72 -22.91 -7.94
C CYS A 421 13.51 -22.76 -9.24
N GLU A 422 13.25 -23.61 -10.22
CA GLU A 422 13.95 -23.65 -11.51
C GLU A 422 13.83 -22.34 -12.30
N ASP A 423 12.77 -21.59 -12.04
CA ASP A 423 12.39 -20.33 -12.66
C ASP A 423 13.28 -19.18 -12.20
N ALA A 424 13.42 -19.04 -10.88
CA ALA A 424 14.31 -18.06 -10.29
C ALA A 424 15.78 -18.38 -10.55
N GLU A 425 16.12 -19.67 -10.58
CA GLU A 425 17.47 -20.13 -10.96
C GLU A 425 17.81 -19.78 -12.41
N LEU A 426 16.89 -20.03 -13.35
CA LEU A 426 17.05 -19.72 -14.76
C LEU A 426 17.35 -18.22 -14.97
N SER A 427 16.68 -17.36 -14.20
CA SER A 427 16.88 -15.90 -14.24
C SER A 427 18.33 -15.52 -13.96
N VAL A 428 18.95 -16.16 -12.96
CA VAL A 428 20.36 -15.92 -12.60
C VAL A 428 21.27 -16.31 -13.77
N ARG A 429 21.04 -17.46 -14.40
CA ARG A 429 21.86 -17.90 -15.56
C ARG A 429 21.70 -16.98 -16.77
N ILE A 430 20.47 -16.62 -17.14
CA ILE A 430 20.21 -15.74 -18.29
C ILE A 430 20.89 -14.38 -18.10
N LEU A 431 20.76 -13.77 -16.91
CA LEU A 431 21.39 -12.49 -16.62
C LEU A 431 22.91 -12.59 -16.49
N ASN A 432 23.42 -13.70 -15.93
CA ASN A 432 24.85 -13.95 -15.86
C ASN A 432 25.49 -14.11 -17.24
N ASP A 433 24.73 -14.55 -18.24
CA ASP A 433 25.18 -14.64 -19.62
C ASP A 433 25.13 -13.31 -20.38
N GLY A 434 24.56 -12.26 -19.78
CA GLY A 434 24.54 -10.88 -20.28
C GLY A 434 23.22 -10.46 -20.93
N TYR A 435 22.21 -11.33 -20.95
CA TYR A 435 20.90 -11.00 -21.50
C TYR A 435 20.14 -10.02 -20.61
N LYS A 436 19.16 -9.34 -21.22
CA LYS A 436 18.26 -8.40 -20.55
C LYS A 436 16.97 -9.11 -20.12
N SER A 437 16.37 -8.52 -19.13
CA SER A 437 15.05 -8.84 -18.59
C SER A 437 14.19 -7.59 -18.57
N LEU A 438 12.88 -7.77 -18.70
CA LEU A 438 11.89 -6.70 -18.65
C LEU A 438 10.68 -7.14 -17.82
N TYR A 439 10.27 -6.27 -16.90
CA TYR A 439 9.04 -6.44 -16.14
C TYR A 439 7.96 -5.49 -16.66
N ILE A 440 6.80 -6.03 -17.01
CA ILE A 440 5.62 -5.25 -17.42
C ILE A 440 4.63 -5.28 -16.28
N ASN A 441 4.44 -4.16 -15.59
CA ASN A 441 3.51 -4.04 -14.45
C ASN A 441 2.04 -3.91 -14.89
N ARG A 442 1.56 -4.91 -15.61
CA ARG A 442 0.15 -5.10 -15.99
C ARG A 442 -0.21 -6.56 -15.80
N THR A 443 -1.30 -6.82 -15.08
CA THR A 443 -1.84 -8.16 -14.93
C THR A 443 -2.41 -8.62 -16.27
N PHE A 444 -1.95 -9.77 -16.76
CA PHE A 444 -2.52 -10.45 -17.94
C PHE A 444 -3.07 -11.83 -17.61
N GLY A 445 -2.98 -12.28 -16.36
CA GLY A 445 -3.49 -13.58 -15.97
C GLY A 445 -3.67 -13.69 -14.47
N ARG A 446 -4.69 -14.44 -14.05
CA ARG A 446 -5.07 -14.61 -12.64
C ARG A 446 -5.13 -16.08 -12.26
N GLY A 447 -4.29 -16.50 -11.31
CA GLY A 447 -4.19 -17.86 -10.77
C GLY A 447 -4.96 -18.05 -9.45
N LEU A 448 -4.67 -19.14 -8.74
CA LEU A 448 -5.29 -19.46 -7.43
C LEU A 448 -4.26 -19.43 -6.28
N ILE A 449 -4.63 -18.74 -5.20
CA ILE A 449 -3.92 -18.70 -3.92
C ILE A 449 -4.24 -19.96 -3.11
N PRO A 450 -3.29 -20.50 -2.33
CA PRO A 450 -3.58 -21.55 -1.35
C PRO A 450 -4.64 -21.11 -0.33
N THR A 451 -5.67 -21.92 -0.16
CA THR A 451 -6.82 -21.60 0.69
C THR A 451 -6.63 -22.00 2.16
N THR A 452 -5.61 -22.81 2.45
CA THR A 452 -5.27 -23.28 3.80
C THR A 452 -3.88 -22.85 4.21
N TYR A 453 -3.69 -22.59 5.51
CA TYR A 453 -2.39 -22.21 6.05
C TYR A 453 -1.33 -23.31 5.83
N ASP A 454 -1.72 -24.58 5.92
CA ASP A 454 -0.83 -25.71 5.64
C ASP A 454 -0.29 -25.69 4.20
N SER A 455 -1.15 -25.36 3.23
CA SER A 455 -0.73 -25.24 1.82
C SER A 455 0.15 -24.01 1.61
N TYR A 456 -0.17 -22.89 2.27
CA TYR A 456 0.62 -21.66 2.25
C TYR A 456 2.05 -21.88 2.81
N GLN A 457 2.19 -22.43 4.02
CA GLN A 457 3.50 -22.68 4.62
C GLN A 457 4.34 -23.66 3.77
N LYS A 458 3.73 -24.67 3.14
CA LYS A 458 4.42 -25.61 2.24
C LYS A 458 4.91 -24.92 0.97
N GLN A 459 4.19 -23.93 0.46
CA GLN A 459 4.64 -23.14 -0.68
C GLN A 459 5.86 -22.29 -0.31
N LEU A 460 5.78 -21.52 0.77
CA LEU A 460 6.89 -20.66 1.23
C LEU A 460 8.10 -21.48 1.69
N TYR A 461 7.89 -22.68 2.23
CA TYR A 461 8.95 -23.64 2.52
C TYR A 461 9.75 -24.00 1.26
N ARG A 462 9.05 -24.29 0.15
CA ARG A 462 9.70 -24.64 -1.12
C ARG A 462 10.48 -23.44 -1.69
N TRP A 463 9.91 -22.25 -1.60
CA TRP A 463 10.56 -21.03 -2.10
C TRP A 463 11.79 -20.65 -1.29
N SER A 464 11.73 -20.74 0.04
CA SER A 464 12.90 -20.51 0.90
C SER A 464 13.99 -21.56 0.70
N PHE A 465 13.62 -22.85 0.68
CA PHE A 465 14.57 -23.92 0.37
C PHE A 465 15.22 -23.72 -1.01
N GLY A 466 14.42 -23.43 -2.04
CA GLY A 466 14.88 -23.21 -3.41
C GLY A 466 15.78 -21.98 -3.53
N GLY A 467 15.39 -20.86 -2.94
CA GLY A 467 16.14 -19.61 -2.93
C GLY A 467 17.53 -19.76 -2.32
N VAL A 468 17.64 -20.44 -1.17
CA VAL A 468 18.95 -20.71 -0.55
C VAL A 468 19.77 -21.71 -1.35
N LYS A 469 19.15 -22.72 -1.98
CA LYS A 469 19.85 -23.64 -2.88
C LYS A 469 20.43 -22.91 -4.09
N ILE A 470 19.69 -21.96 -4.67
CA ILE A 470 20.17 -21.08 -5.76
C ILE A 470 21.33 -20.24 -5.26
N LEU A 471 21.18 -19.56 -4.12
CA LEU A 471 22.25 -18.77 -3.52
C LEU A 471 23.51 -19.62 -3.36
N LYS A 472 23.42 -20.78 -2.70
CA LYS A 472 24.57 -21.68 -2.49
C LYS A 472 25.22 -22.12 -3.81
N ALA A 473 24.43 -22.47 -4.83
CA ALA A 473 24.94 -22.99 -6.10
C ALA A 473 25.55 -21.91 -7.01
N HIS A 474 25.04 -20.68 -6.95
CA HIS A 474 25.41 -19.60 -7.87
C HIS A 474 26.15 -18.43 -7.21
N PHE A 475 26.31 -18.41 -5.87
CA PHE A 475 26.91 -17.31 -5.11
C PHE A 475 28.21 -16.80 -5.75
N TRP A 476 29.20 -17.68 -5.88
CA TRP A 476 30.49 -17.31 -6.47
C TRP A 476 30.40 -16.94 -7.95
N LYS A 477 29.48 -17.57 -8.70
CA LYS A 477 29.32 -17.33 -10.13
C LYS A 477 28.82 -15.91 -10.40
N PHE A 478 27.73 -15.50 -9.75
CA PHE A 478 27.20 -14.15 -9.99
C PHE A 478 28.05 -13.07 -9.29
N LEU A 479 28.64 -13.35 -8.12
CA LEU A 479 29.45 -12.39 -7.39
C LEU A 479 30.68 -11.94 -8.20
N PHE A 480 31.36 -12.88 -8.87
CA PHE A 480 32.52 -12.60 -9.71
C PHE A 480 32.18 -12.42 -11.20
N SER A 481 30.91 -12.40 -11.57
CA SER A 481 30.50 -12.15 -12.95
C SER A 481 30.87 -10.74 -13.40
N ALA A 482 31.57 -10.60 -14.52
CA ALA A 482 31.84 -9.31 -15.16
C ALA A 482 30.63 -8.76 -15.94
N LYS A 483 29.65 -9.62 -16.25
CA LYS A 483 28.47 -9.27 -17.05
C LYS A 483 27.31 -8.73 -16.21
N MET A 484 27.33 -8.98 -14.91
CA MET A 484 26.31 -8.48 -13.98
C MET A 484 26.78 -7.20 -13.30
N SER A 485 25.89 -6.21 -13.25
CA SER A 485 26.10 -4.99 -12.48
C SER A 485 26.16 -5.27 -10.98
N LEU A 486 26.79 -4.37 -10.22
CA LEU A 486 26.82 -4.44 -8.75
C LEU A 486 25.41 -4.51 -8.15
N ARG A 487 24.46 -3.79 -8.76
CA ARG A 487 23.07 -3.78 -8.30
C ARG A 487 22.38 -5.13 -8.50
N GLN A 488 22.57 -5.78 -9.65
CA GLN A 488 22.05 -7.14 -9.87
C GLN A 488 22.62 -8.12 -8.84
N LYS A 489 23.94 -8.07 -8.60
CA LYS A 489 24.60 -8.93 -7.61
C LYS A 489 24.00 -8.75 -6.22
N PHE A 490 23.76 -7.49 -5.82
CA PHE A 490 23.12 -7.16 -4.55
C PHE A 490 21.69 -7.70 -4.46
N ASP A 491 20.85 -7.46 -5.48
CA ASP A 491 19.45 -7.91 -5.47
C ASP A 491 19.33 -9.44 -5.39
N PHE A 492 20.21 -10.19 -6.07
CA PHE A 492 20.25 -11.66 -5.95
C PHE A 492 20.80 -12.15 -4.61
N LEU A 493 21.81 -11.49 -4.07
CA LEU A 493 22.36 -11.81 -2.75
C LEU A 493 21.29 -11.64 -1.66
N ILE A 494 20.64 -10.48 -1.64
CA ILE A 494 19.55 -10.19 -0.69
C ILE A 494 18.35 -11.11 -0.92
N GLY A 495 18.00 -11.38 -2.18
CA GLY A 495 16.97 -12.35 -2.56
C GLY A 495 17.23 -13.76 -2.00
N GLY A 496 18.48 -14.13 -1.69
CA GLY A 496 18.80 -15.36 -0.97
C GLY A 496 18.86 -15.18 0.55
N LEU A 497 19.47 -14.10 1.04
CA LEU A 497 19.72 -13.90 2.48
C LEU A 497 18.45 -13.62 3.31
N HIS A 498 17.43 -12.98 2.74
CA HIS A 498 16.19 -12.68 3.48
C HIS A 498 15.43 -13.93 3.95
N TRP A 499 15.70 -15.10 3.38
CA TRP A 499 15.11 -16.35 3.85
C TRP A 499 15.60 -16.78 5.24
N PHE A 500 16.67 -16.16 5.75
CA PHE A 500 17.22 -16.37 7.09
C PHE A 500 16.66 -15.43 8.17
N ASP A 501 15.70 -14.55 7.86
CA ASP A 501 15.13 -13.61 8.84
C ASP A 501 14.65 -14.29 10.14
N GLY A 502 14.07 -15.49 10.02
CA GLY A 502 13.61 -16.26 11.16
C GLY A 502 14.72 -16.65 12.15
N THR A 503 15.98 -16.76 11.67
CA THR A 503 17.15 -17.01 12.52
C THR A 503 17.33 -15.88 13.53
N TRP A 504 17.32 -14.64 13.04
CA TRP A 504 17.58 -13.48 13.86
C TRP A 504 16.43 -13.20 14.82
N ILE A 505 15.19 -13.40 14.36
CA ILE A 505 13.99 -13.34 15.21
C ILE A 505 14.07 -14.34 16.36
N LEU A 506 14.39 -15.61 16.06
CA LEU A 506 14.48 -16.65 17.09
C LEU A 506 15.65 -16.40 18.05
N LEU A 507 16.80 -15.95 17.53
CA LEU A 507 17.97 -15.66 18.35
C LEU A 507 17.69 -14.52 19.33
N ILE A 508 17.12 -13.40 18.87
CA ILE A 508 16.74 -12.28 19.74
C ILE A 508 15.69 -12.71 20.77
N ALA A 509 14.62 -13.42 20.35
CA ALA A 509 13.62 -13.93 21.27
C ALA A 509 14.20 -14.87 22.34
N SER A 510 15.17 -15.71 21.97
CA SER A 510 15.86 -16.63 22.90
C SER A 510 16.70 -15.86 23.91
N ILE A 511 17.45 -14.85 23.45
CA ILE A 511 18.28 -14.01 24.33
C ILE A 511 17.40 -13.21 25.29
N LEU A 512 16.33 -12.58 24.81
CA LEU A 512 15.35 -11.89 25.64
C LEU A 512 14.72 -12.82 26.68
N SER A 513 14.45 -14.07 26.31
CA SER A 513 13.94 -15.07 27.25
C SER A 513 14.95 -15.38 28.36
N THR A 514 16.23 -15.56 28.01
CA THR A 514 17.31 -15.77 29.00
C THR A 514 17.44 -14.59 29.95
N LEU A 515 17.39 -13.36 29.43
CA LEU A 515 17.45 -12.14 30.24
C LEU A 515 16.23 -12.03 31.18
N ALA A 516 15.03 -12.35 30.69
CA ALA A 516 13.82 -12.35 31.49
C ALA A 516 13.87 -13.38 32.63
N VAL A 517 14.31 -14.61 32.35
CA VAL A 517 14.50 -15.65 33.36
C VAL A 517 15.52 -15.21 34.41
N ALA A 518 16.67 -14.71 33.99
CA ALA A 518 17.69 -14.22 34.91
C ALA A 518 17.16 -13.10 35.82
N ASP A 519 16.46 -12.10 35.26
CA ASP A 519 15.81 -11.06 36.05
C ASP A 519 14.83 -11.66 37.05
N ILE A 520 13.92 -12.56 36.64
CA ILE A 520 12.94 -13.19 37.54
C ILE A 520 13.62 -13.84 38.76
N PHE A 521 14.75 -14.53 38.57
CA PHE A 521 15.49 -15.20 39.64
C PHE A 521 16.46 -14.30 40.41
N ASN A 522 16.44 -12.98 40.18
CA ASN A 522 17.39 -12.02 40.74
C ASN A 522 18.85 -12.35 40.43
N TYR A 523 19.08 -13.11 39.36
CA TYR A 523 20.42 -13.30 38.83
C TYR A 523 20.74 -12.06 38.01
N GLN A 524 21.81 -11.35 38.39
CA GLN A 524 22.31 -10.24 37.60
C GLN A 524 23.01 -10.75 36.33
N ALA A 525 22.25 -11.32 35.38
CA ALA A 525 22.65 -11.37 33.97
C ALA A 525 22.49 -9.96 33.39
N VAL A 526 23.19 -9.01 34.00
CA VAL A 526 23.22 -7.63 33.59
C VAL A 526 24.48 -7.46 32.78
N THR A 527 24.31 -7.56 31.47
CA THR A 527 25.03 -6.62 30.61
C THR A 527 24.82 -5.27 31.28
N TYR A 528 25.89 -4.56 31.66
CA TYR A 528 25.84 -3.30 32.43
C TYR A 528 24.87 -2.23 31.82
N HIS A 529 24.40 -2.52 30.61
CA HIS A 529 23.27 -2.03 29.83
C HIS A 529 21.90 -1.75 30.44
N GLN A 530 21.52 -2.10 31.68
CA GLN A 530 20.17 -1.70 32.15
C GLN A 530 19.94 -0.16 32.12
N ARG A 531 21.00 0.65 32.06
CA ARG A 531 20.95 2.09 31.76
C ARG A 531 20.92 2.45 30.26
N GLU A 532 21.48 1.61 29.40
CA GLU A 532 21.55 1.82 27.95
C GLU A 532 20.35 1.22 27.19
N VAL A 533 19.60 0.31 27.83
CA VAL A 533 18.32 -0.27 27.37
C VAL A 533 17.35 0.79 26.85
N TRP A 534 17.42 2.03 27.33
CA TRP A 534 16.57 3.11 26.85
C TRP A 534 16.94 3.63 25.46
N LEU A 535 18.23 3.87 25.19
CA LEU A 535 18.70 4.21 23.84
C LEU A 535 18.60 2.99 22.91
N VAL A 536 18.90 1.80 23.45
CA VAL A 536 18.88 0.50 22.77
C VAL A 536 17.48 -0.03 22.49
N GLY A 537 16.46 0.35 23.25
CA GLY A 537 15.08 -0.09 23.00
C GLY A 537 14.20 0.95 22.33
N LEU A 538 14.46 2.24 22.50
CA LEU A 538 13.71 3.28 21.79
C LEU A 538 14.11 3.38 20.32
N VAL A 539 15.38 3.18 19.96
CA VAL A 539 15.83 3.19 18.56
C VAL A 539 15.15 2.07 17.75
N PRO A 540 15.14 0.79 18.19
CA PRO A 540 14.43 -0.25 17.45
C PRO A 540 12.91 -0.10 17.48
N ILE A 541 12.31 0.52 18.52
CA ILE A 541 10.88 0.91 18.49
C ILE A 541 10.65 1.94 17.39
N PHE A 542 11.48 2.98 17.33
CA PHE A 542 11.39 3.99 16.27
C PHE A 542 11.52 3.35 14.89
N LEU A 543 12.51 2.48 14.68
CA LEU A 543 12.73 1.76 13.41
C LEU A 543 11.60 0.79 13.07
N LEU A 544 10.95 0.20 14.09
CA LEU A 544 9.75 -0.62 13.91
C LEU A 544 8.58 0.24 13.44
N VAL A 545 8.32 1.37 14.10
CA VAL A 545 7.24 2.30 13.71
C VAL A 545 7.49 2.83 12.31
N ASP A 546 8.69 3.29 12.03
CA ASP A 546 9.14 3.76 10.72
C ASP A 546 9.02 2.67 9.63
N GLY A 547 9.39 1.43 9.95
CA GLY A 547 9.19 0.27 9.08
C GLY A 547 7.71 0.00 8.76
N VAL A 548 6.84 0.05 9.77
CA VAL A 548 5.38 -0.10 9.61
C VAL A 548 4.81 1.04 8.77
N THR A 549 5.19 2.29 9.04
CA THR A 549 4.73 3.47 8.30
C THR A 549 5.11 3.37 6.83
N ARG A 550 6.37 3.03 6.53
CA ARG A 550 6.82 2.84 5.14
C ARG A 550 6.07 1.73 4.44
N LEU A 551 5.94 0.56 5.08
CA LEU A 551 5.19 -0.55 4.51
C LEU A 551 3.73 -0.13 4.22
N HIS A 552 3.09 0.54 5.17
CA HIS A 552 1.74 1.05 5.00
C HIS A 552 1.64 2.05 3.84
N MET A 553 2.58 2.98 3.71
CA MET A 553 2.63 3.91 2.58
C MET A 553 2.75 3.17 1.23
N ALA A 554 3.56 2.13 1.15
CA ALA A 554 3.71 1.32 -0.07
C ALA A 554 2.42 0.57 -0.41
N LEU A 555 1.83 -0.13 0.57
CA LEU A 555 0.59 -0.90 0.37
C LEU A 555 -0.61 0.01 0.11
N SER A 556 -0.73 1.13 0.81
CA SER A 556 -1.80 2.12 0.62
C SER A 556 -1.72 2.75 -0.78
N ARG A 557 -0.53 3.16 -1.24
CA ARG A 557 -0.38 3.75 -2.58
C ARG A 557 -0.52 2.75 -3.71
N SER A 558 -0.08 1.51 -3.52
CA SER A 558 -0.14 0.49 -4.58
C SER A 558 -1.48 -0.21 -4.68
N MET A 559 -2.22 -0.33 -3.57
CA MET A 559 -3.40 -1.20 -3.46
C MET A 559 -4.52 -0.66 -2.56
N GLY A 560 -4.40 0.54 -1.98
CA GLY A 560 -5.44 1.12 -1.11
C GLY A 560 -5.60 0.42 0.25
N VAL A 561 -4.60 -0.34 0.70
CA VAL A 561 -4.67 -1.11 1.96
C VAL A 561 -4.67 -0.18 3.17
N SER A 562 -5.58 -0.43 4.12
CA SER A 562 -5.65 0.31 5.40
C SER A 562 -4.48 -0.02 6.33
N LEU A 563 -4.28 0.79 7.38
CA LEU A 563 -3.25 0.53 8.38
C LEU A 563 -3.46 -0.82 9.08
N LEU A 564 -4.72 -1.17 9.36
CA LEU A 564 -5.05 -2.48 9.94
C LEU A 564 -4.75 -3.64 8.98
N GLY A 565 -5.06 -3.47 7.68
CA GLY A 565 -4.68 -4.44 6.65
C GLY A 565 -3.16 -4.61 6.54
N THR A 566 -2.39 -3.55 6.79
CA THR A 566 -0.92 -3.62 6.83
C THR A 566 -0.43 -4.52 7.96
N PHE A 567 -1.02 -4.43 9.16
CA PHE A 567 -0.72 -5.36 10.24
C PHE A 567 -1.15 -6.81 9.90
N GLY A 568 -2.22 -6.98 9.12
CA GLY A 568 -2.59 -8.28 8.56
C GLY A 568 -1.52 -8.85 7.61
N VAL A 569 -0.96 -8.03 6.72
CA VAL A 569 0.15 -8.45 5.85
C VAL A 569 1.38 -8.83 6.68
N MET A 570 1.74 -8.02 7.69
CA MET A 570 2.86 -8.31 8.58
C MET A 570 2.67 -9.60 9.37
N GLY A 571 1.49 -9.81 9.96
CA GLY A 571 1.14 -11.03 10.67
C GLY A 571 1.28 -12.26 9.77
N MET A 572 0.87 -12.15 8.51
CA MET A 572 1.03 -13.21 7.52
C MET A 572 2.50 -13.50 7.19
N TRP A 573 3.34 -12.48 7.00
CA TRP A 573 4.78 -12.69 6.78
C TRP A 573 5.48 -13.30 7.99
N PHE A 574 5.12 -12.86 9.20
CA PHE A 574 5.68 -13.38 10.44
C PHE A 574 5.31 -14.84 10.69
N SER A 575 4.09 -15.24 10.32
CA SER A 575 3.57 -16.60 10.55
C SER A 575 4.48 -17.71 10.01
N VAL A 576 5.19 -17.44 8.90
CA VAL A 576 6.02 -18.44 8.20
C VAL A 576 7.53 -18.29 8.42
N LYS A 577 7.99 -17.32 9.24
CA LYS A 577 9.43 -17.05 9.41
C LYS A 577 10.21 -18.25 9.94
N PHE A 578 9.67 -18.98 10.91
CA PHE A 578 10.32 -20.18 11.45
C PHE A 578 10.38 -21.32 10.42
N ASN A 579 9.26 -21.58 9.74
CA ASN A 579 9.19 -22.56 8.66
C ASN A 579 10.22 -22.27 7.54
N ASN A 580 10.34 -21.01 7.13
CA ASN A 580 11.28 -20.58 6.11
C ASN A 580 12.74 -20.67 6.58
N MET A 581 13.01 -20.31 7.82
CA MET A 581 14.34 -20.47 8.44
C MET A 581 14.75 -21.95 8.42
N PHE A 582 13.88 -22.85 8.86
CA PHE A 582 14.17 -24.28 8.89
C PHE A 582 14.43 -24.84 7.49
N ALA A 583 13.63 -24.43 6.50
CA ALA A 583 13.84 -24.77 5.09
C ALA A 583 15.21 -24.30 4.58
N SER A 584 15.59 -23.06 4.92
CA SER A 584 16.85 -22.42 4.53
C SER A 584 18.06 -23.17 5.05
N TYR A 585 18.07 -23.55 6.33
CA TYR A 585 19.16 -24.35 6.90
C TYR A 585 19.26 -25.74 6.26
N LEU A 586 18.13 -26.40 6.00
CA LEU A 586 18.12 -27.70 5.31
C LEU A 586 18.69 -27.63 3.90
N ALA A 587 18.38 -26.55 3.16
CA ALA A 587 18.99 -26.29 1.85
C ALA A 587 20.50 -26.06 1.96
N LEU A 588 20.93 -25.31 2.98
CA LEU A 588 22.35 -25.01 3.21
C LEU A 588 23.17 -26.26 3.51
N ILE A 589 22.66 -27.20 4.32
CA ILE A 589 23.34 -28.48 4.60
C ILE A 589 23.20 -29.52 3.47
N GLY A 590 22.40 -29.24 2.44
CA GLY A 590 22.30 -30.06 1.24
C GLY A 590 21.34 -31.25 1.32
N VAL A 591 20.36 -31.22 2.23
CA VAL A 591 19.32 -32.27 2.29
C VAL A 591 18.43 -32.19 1.06
N ASN A 592 18.42 -33.24 0.23
CA ASN A 592 17.49 -33.32 -0.90
C ASN A 592 16.08 -33.65 -0.40
N LYS A 593 15.10 -32.79 -0.71
CA LYS A 593 13.68 -33.06 -0.49
C LYS A 593 12.92 -33.13 -1.81
N PRO A 594 12.00 -34.09 -1.97
CA PRO A 594 11.13 -34.16 -3.13
C PRO A 594 10.14 -32.99 -3.14
N PHE A 595 9.68 -32.61 -4.33
CA PHE A 595 8.61 -31.63 -4.49
C PHE A 595 7.31 -32.14 -3.85
N ILE A 596 6.75 -31.38 -2.91
CA ILE A 596 5.46 -31.65 -2.28
C ILE A 596 4.41 -30.74 -2.92
N ARG A 597 3.33 -31.35 -3.44
CA ARG A 597 2.19 -30.63 -4.02
C ARG A 597 1.38 -29.91 -2.93
N THR A 598 0.92 -28.70 -3.25
CA THR A 598 -0.08 -27.97 -2.46
C THR A 598 -1.50 -28.31 -2.91
N SER A 599 -2.42 -28.46 -1.96
CA SER A 599 -3.84 -28.67 -2.29
C SER A 599 -4.44 -27.37 -2.83
N LYS A 600 -5.21 -27.47 -3.92
CA LYS A 600 -6.00 -26.37 -4.50
C LYS A 600 -7.48 -26.46 -4.11
N LYS A 601 -7.85 -27.36 -3.19
CA LYS A 601 -9.22 -27.50 -2.70
C LYS A 601 -9.43 -26.66 -1.44
N PRO A 602 -10.58 -25.96 -1.29
CA PRO A 602 -10.92 -25.27 -0.06
C PRO A 602 -10.98 -26.25 1.11
N PRO A 603 -10.68 -25.79 2.33
CA PRO A 603 -10.82 -26.62 3.52
C PRO A 603 -12.28 -27.04 3.71
N GLY A 604 -12.51 -28.28 4.17
CA GLY A 604 -13.81 -28.70 4.66
C GLY A 604 -14.22 -27.89 5.89
N LYS A 605 -15.53 -27.79 6.16
CA LYS A 605 -16.04 -27.11 7.36
C LYS A 605 -15.56 -27.84 8.61
N MET A 606 -14.88 -27.13 9.51
CA MET A 606 -14.48 -27.62 10.83
C MET A 606 -15.24 -26.87 11.92
N SER A 607 -15.53 -27.53 13.04
CA SER A 607 -16.00 -26.86 14.24
C SER A 607 -14.90 -25.98 14.86
N PHE A 608 -15.27 -25.06 15.74
CA PHE A 608 -14.32 -24.17 16.41
C PHE A 608 -13.21 -24.95 17.16
N SER A 609 -13.58 -25.99 17.91
CA SER A 609 -12.62 -26.80 18.68
C SER A 609 -11.66 -27.57 17.78
N GLU A 610 -12.15 -28.14 16.68
CA GLU A 610 -11.33 -28.86 15.72
C GLU A 610 -10.35 -27.92 15.01
N ALA A 611 -10.79 -26.73 14.62
CA ALA A 611 -9.94 -25.73 13.98
C ALA A 611 -8.81 -25.26 14.90
N VAL A 612 -9.10 -25.00 16.19
CA VAL A 612 -8.07 -24.62 17.18
C VAL A 612 -7.10 -25.77 17.42
N GLU A 613 -7.59 -26.99 17.65
CA GLU A 613 -6.76 -28.15 17.89
C GLU A 613 -5.85 -28.46 16.70
N TYR A 614 -6.40 -28.40 15.48
CA TYR A 614 -5.64 -28.57 14.25
C TYR A 614 -4.57 -27.48 14.09
N SER A 615 -4.92 -26.23 14.34
CA SER A 615 -3.98 -25.09 14.25
C SER A 615 -2.81 -25.25 15.20
N VAL A 616 -3.07 -25.55 16.49
CA VAL A 616 -2.02 -25.81 17.48
C VAL A 616 -1.18 -27.03 17.12
N LYS A 617 -1.80 -28.10 16.59
CA LYS A 617 -1.06 -29.29 16.11
C LYS A 617 -0.19 -29.00 14.89
N LEU A 618 -0.59 -28.07 14.03
CA LEU A 618 0.14 -27.66 12.85
C LEU A 618 1.33 -26.76 13.22
N THR A 619 1.15 -25.83 14.16
CA THR A 619 2.13 -24.81 14.55
C THR A 619 2.63 -25.02 15.98
N LYS A 620 2.96 -26.28 16.35
CA LYS A 620 3.29 -26.66 17.73
C LYS A 620 4.46 -25.86 18.29
N PHE A 621 5.52 -25.69 17.50
CA PHE A 621 6.73 -25.00 17.93
C PHE A 621 6.44 -23.52 18.17
N GLU A 622 5.83 -22.84 17.20
CA GLU A 622 5.48 -21.42 17.28
C GLU A 622 4.51 -21.16 18.44
N THR A 623 3.53 -22.05 18.64
CA THR A 623 2.60 -21.96 19.78
C THR A 623 3.31 -22.10 21.12
N ALA A 624 4.26 -23.04 21.24
CA ALA A 624 5.03 -23.22 22.47
C ALA A 624 5.90 -21.98 22.77
N VAL A 625 6.60 -21.46 21.77
CA VAL A 625 7.43 -20.24 21.93
C VAL A 625 6.56 -19.03 22.28
N PHE A 626 5.40 -18.86 21.63
CA PHE A 626 4.43 -17.82 21.97
C PHE A 626 4.00 -17.89 23.44
N ILE A 627 3.61 -19.07 23.92
CA ILE A 627 3.18 -19.26 25.32
C ILE A 627 4.33 -18.96 26.30
N ILE A 628 5.54 -19.43 26.01
CA ILE A 628 6.73 -19.18 26.85
C ILE A 628 7.02 -17.69 26.93
N LEU A 629 7.07 -16.99 25.80
CA LEU A 629 7.36 -15.55 25.76
C LEU A 629 6.28 -14.74 26.47
N MET A 630 4.99 -15.07 26.28
CA MET A 630 3.90 -14.42 27.00
C MET A 630 3.97 -14.66 28.51
N ALA A 631 4.32 -15.88 28.93
CA ALA A 631 4.49 -16.20 30.35
C ALA A 631 5.66 -15.45 30.98
N LEU A 632 6.78 -15.33 30.26
CA LEU A 632 7.93 -14.53 30.69
C LEU A 632 7.63 -13.04 30.76
N ALA A 633 7.00 -12.48 29.72
CA ALA A 633 6.57 -11.08 29.70
C ALA A 633 5.67 -10.77 30.90
N LEU A 634 4.72 -11.67 31.17
CA LEU A 634 3.83 -11.55 32.31
C LEU A 634 4.56 -11.64 33.65
N ALA A 635 5.47 -12.59 33.83
CA ALA A 635 6.23 -12.75 35.07
C ALA A 635 7.09 -11.50 35.37
N VAL A 636 7.74 -10.95 34.34
CA VAL A 636 8.51 -9.70 34.42
C VAL A 636 7.59 -8.52 34.77
N LEU A 637 6.41 -8.43 34.15
CA LEU A 637 5.43 -7.39 34.44
C LEU A 637 4.96 -7.43 35.90
N VAL A 638 4.59 -8.62 36.40
CA VAL A 638 4.19 -8.82 37.80
C VAL A 638 5.30 -8.39 38.75
N LYS A 639 6.54 -8.82 38.49
CA LYS A 639 7.70 -8.40 39.28
C LYS A 639 7.89 -6.88 39.26
N THR A 640 7.74 -6.26 38.10
CA THR A 640 7.86 -4.80 37.92
C THR A 640 6.83 -4.05 38.75
N ILE A 641 5.57 -4.51 38.74
CA ILE A 641 4.48 -3.92 39.55
C ILE A 641 4.78 -4.07 41.05
N LEU A 642 5.23 -5.25 41.50
CA LEU A 642 5.57 -5.48 42.91
C LEU A 642 6.70 -4.56 43.38
N LEU A 643 7.75 -4.41 42.57
CA LEU A 643 8.88 -3.53 42.87
C LEU A 643 8.51 -2.04 42.84
N PHE A 644 7.59 -1.66 41.94
CA PHE A 644 7.00 -0.32 41.91
C PHE A 644 6.23 -0.02 43.21
N MET A 645 5.42 -0.97 43.70
CA MET A 645 4.65 -0.81 44.94
C MET A 645 5.51 -0.61 46.19
N ILE A 646 6.73 -1.14 46.23
CA ILE A 646 7.68 -0.96 47.34
C ILE A 646 8.67 0.19 47.11
N GLY A 647 8.43 1.06 46.12
CA GLY A 647 9.21 2.28 45.87
C GLY A 647 10.51 2.08 45.10
N THR A 648 10.67 0.97 44.37
CA THR A 648 11.87 0.64 43.57
C THR A 648 11.53 0.41 42.09
N PRO A 649 10.99 1.41 41.37
CA PRO A 649 10.61 1.25 39.97
C PRO A 649 11.84 1.01 39.08
N ASP A 650 11.71 0.05 38.16
CA ASP A 650 12.68 -0.18 37.09
C ASP A 650 11.94 -0.25 35.75
N TYR A 651 11.96 0.87 35.05
CA TYR A 651 11.26 1.02 33.79
C TYR A 651 11.90 0.19 32.66
N ALA A 652 13.15 -0.28 32.78
CA ALA A 652 13.80 -1.11 31.76
C ALA A 652 13.09 -2.47 31.62
N ARG A 653 12.48 -2.96 32.71
CA ARG A 653 11.63 -4.14 32.68
C ARG A 653 10.39 -3.96 31.82
N LEU A 654 9.78 -2.76 31.79
CA LEU A 654 8.62 -2.50 30.93
C LEU A 654 8.98 -2.61 29.44
N LEU A 655 10.17 -2.17 29.07
CA LEU A 655 10.67 -2.31 27.71
C LEU A 655 10.99 -3.76 27.36
N MET A 656 11.52 -4.54 28.30
CA MET A 656 11.68 -5.99 28.14
C MET A 656 10.32 -6.68 27.98
N VAL A 657 9.28 -6.28 28.75
CA VAL A 657 7.90 -6.77 28.59
C VAL A 657 7.37 -6.46 27.19
N PHE A 658 7.58 -5.24 26.69
CA PHE A 658 7.20 -4.84 25.34
C PHE A 658 7.85 -5.75 24.29
N TRP A 659 9.17 -5.94 24.33
CA TRP A 659 9.88 -6.77 23.35
C TRP A 659 9.50 -8.24 23.44
N LEU A 660 9.39 -8.80 24.64
CA LEU A 660 8.91 -10.18 24.83
C LEU A 660 7.52 -10.37 24.23
N THR A 661 6.63 -9.38 24.42
CA THR A 661 5.27 -9.41 23.87
C THR A 661 5.29 -9.24 22.34
N PHE A 662 6.09 -8.33 21.79
CA PHE A 662 6.25 -8.16 20.35
C PHE A 662 6.72 -9.45 19.67
N TYR A 663 7.80 -10.06 20.18
CA TYR A 663 8.28 -11.35 19.66
C TYR A 663 7.27 -12.48 19.90
N ALA A 664 6.56 -12.48 21.03
CA ALA A 664 5.47 -13.42 21.25
C ALA A 664 4.41 -13.30 20.14
N LEU A 665 3.96 -12.09 19.80
CA LEU A 665 2.98 -11.88 18.74
C LEU A 665 3.48 -12.33 17.36
N ILE A 666 4.77 -12.20 17.06
CA ILE A 666 5.39 -12.76 15.85
C ILE A 666 5.16 -14.29 15.80
N PHE A 667 5.50 -15.02 16.86
CA PHE A 667 5.28 -16.48 16.89
C PHE A 667 3.78 -16.85 16.98
N GLY A 668 2.98 -16.04 17.69
CA GLY A 668 1.53 -16.22 17.82
C GLY A 668 0.76 -16.01 16.51
N SER A 669 1.36 -15.34 15.52
CA SER A 669 0.75 -15.17 14.20
C SER A 669 0.57 -16.50 13.45
N ALA A 670 1.45 -17.49 13.64
CA ALA A 670 1.33 -18.80 13.00
C ALA A 670 0.04 -19.56 13.39
N PRO A 671 -0.22 -19.85 14.68
CA PRO A 671 -1.47 -20.48 15.08
C PRO A 671 -2.70 -19.63 14.77
N LEU A 672 -2.57 -18.29 14.79
CA LEU A 672 -3.66 -17.39 14.42
C LEU A 672 -4.05 -17.53 12.94
N TYR A 673 -3.09 -17.47 12.02
CA TYR A 673 -3.36 -17.61 10.58
C TYR A 673 -3.76 -19.04 10.21
N ALA A 674 -3.22 -20.05 10.90
CA ALA A 674 -3.72 -21.41 10.81
C ALA A 674 -5.22 -21.46 11.13
N TYR A 675 -5.63 -20.90 12.27
CA TYR A 675 -7.03 -20.86 12.68
C TYR A 675 -7.92 -20.06 11.71
N LEU A 676 -7.47 -18.86 11.30
CA LEU A 676 -8.22 -17.99 10.39
C LEU A 676 -8.43 -18.61 9.01
N SER A 677 -7.52 -19.49 8.56
CA SER A 677 -7.69 -20.19 7.27
C SER A 677 -8.85 -21.20 7.25
N TYR A 678 -9.28 -21.71 8.41
CA TYR A 678 -10.40 -22.66 8.53
C TYR A 678 -11.74 -22.01 8.90
N ARG A 679 -11.75 -20.71 9.22
CA ARG A 679 -12.98 -19.96 9.48
C ARG A 679 -13.54 -19.46 8.14
N THR A 680 -14.59 -20.11 7.65
CA THR A 680 -15.24 -19.74 6.40
C THR A 680 -15.91 -18.36 6.50
N SER A 681 -15.68 -17.56 5.47
CA SER A 681 -16.23 -16.23 5.21
C SER A 681 -17.76 -16.23 5.25
N THR A 682 -18.36 -15.77 6.35
CA THR A 682 -19.60 -15.00 6.21
C THR A 682 -19.19 -13.60 5.82
N ARG A 683 -19.66 -13.14 4.64
CA ARG A 683 -19.49 -11.78 4.10
C ARG A 683 -19.38 -10.75 5.22
N THR A 684 -18.39 -9.86 5.11
CA THR A 684 -18.13 -8.73 6.03
C THR A 684 -17.96 -9.13 7.49
N THR A 685 -16.85 -9.78 7.82
CA THR A 685 -16.19 -9.42 9.09
C THR A 685 -14.91 -8.69 8.74
N LYS A 686 -15.02 -7.35 8.60
CA LYS A 686 -13.88 -6.49 8.96
C LYS A 686 -13.43 -7.00 10.32
N LEU A 687 -12.20 -7.50 10.41
CA LEU A 687 -11.66 -8.00 11.66
C LEU A 687 -11.58 -6.80 12.61
N SER A 688 -12.64 -6.54 13.37
CA SER A 688 -12.64 -5.47 14.37
C SER A 688 -11.64 -5.87 15.47
N MET A 689 -11.03 -4.89 16.14
CA MET A 689 -10.19 -5.14 17.32
C MET A 689 -10.89 -6.02 18.34
N ALA A 690 -12.23 -5.92 18.45
CA ALA A 690 -13.05 -6.79 19.28
C ALA A 690 -13.02 -8.27 18.81
N SER A 691 -13.09 -8.54 17.51
CA SER A 691 -13.01 -9.92 16.98
C SER A 691 -11.61 -10.53 17.11
N LEU A 692 -10.55 -9.75 16.91
CA LEU A 692 -9.18 -10.17 17.14
C LEU A 692 -8.94 -10.43 18.63
N ALA A 693 -9.39 -9.53 19.51
CA ALA A 693 -9.33 -9.70 20.96
C ALA A 693 -10.17 -10.90 21.43
N LEU A 694 -11.34 -11.16 20.83
CA LEU A 694 -12.16 -12.34 21.12
C LEU A 694 -11.46 -13.63 20.66
N SER A 695 -10.82 -13.62 19.49
CA SER A 695 -10.04 -14.75 18.99
C SER A 695 -8.79 -15.00 19.84
N LEU A 696 -8.05 -13.97 20.24
CA LEU A 696 -6.92 -14.06 21.16
C LEU A 696 -7.35 -14.53 22.54
N ARG A 697 -8.46 -13.97 23.08
CA ARG A 697 -9.11 -14.47 24.30
C ARG A 697 -9.45 -15.95 24.14
N ASN A 698 -10.07 -16.37 23.05
CA ASN A 698 -10.48 -17.77 22.91
C ASN A 698 -9.30 -18.72 22.66
N MET A 699 -8.23 -18.26 22.02
CA MET A 699 -7.02 -19.06 21.75
C MET A 699 -6.10 -19.17 22.98
N VAL A 700 -6.07 -18.16 23.85
CA VAL A 700 -5.21 -18.10 25.04
C VAL A 700 -5.99 -18.43 26.31
N TRP A 701 -7.14 -17.80 26.55
CA TRP A 701 -7.91 -17.90 27.79
C TRP A 701 -8.65 -19.24 27.95
N VAL A 702 -9.20 -19.81 26.88
CA VAL A 702 -9.97 -21.07 26.97
C VAL A 702 -9.08 -22.28 27.30
N PRO A 703 -7.90 -22.46 26.65
CA PRO A 703 -6.96 -23.52 27.05
C PRO A 703 -6.39 -23.29 28.44
N LEU A 704 -6.05 -22.04 28.79
CA LEU A 704 -5.51 -21.69 30.11
C LEU A 704 -6.54 -21.95 31.22
N ARG A 705 -7.82 -21.62 31.01
CA ARG A 705 -8.92 -21.92 31.94
C ARG A 705 -9.12 -23.43 32.12
N LYS A 706 -9.02 -24.22 31.06
CA LYS A 706 -9.05 -25.69 31.14
C LYS A 706 -7.87 -26.25 31.95
N ALA A 707 -6.67 -25.73 31.72
CA ALA A 707 -5.47 -26.12 32.48
C ALA A 707 -5.58 -25.74 33.97
N ILE A 708 -6.16 -24.57 34.28
CA ILE A 708 -6.42 -24.11 35.66
C ILE A 708 -7.47 -24.99 36.36
N HIS A 709 -8.53 -25.42 35.68
CA HIS A 709 -9.54 -26.32 36.25
C HIS A 709 -9.05 -27.77 36.44
N GLN A 710 -7.99 -28.17 35.74
CA GLN A 710 -7.39 -29.51 35.88
C GLN A 710 -6.23 -29.56 36.88
N ALA A 711 -5.81 -28.42 37.44
CA ALA A 711 -4.75 -28.37 38.44
C ALA A 711 -5.26 -28.87 39.82
N PRO A 712 -4.57 -29.81 40.49
CA PRO A 712 -5.02 -30.35 41.76
C PRO A 712 -5.05 -29.27 42.85
N SER A 713 -6.18 -29.12 43.52
CA SER A 713 -6.38 -28.15 44.60
C SER A 713 -5.69 -28.63 45.88
N SER A 714 -4.41 -28.30 46.07
CA SER A 714 -3.79 -28.33 47.40
C SER A 714 -4.10 -27.02 48.14
N ARG A 715 -4.68 -27.16 49.33
CA ARG A 715 -5.14 -26.08 50.20
C ARG A 715 -3.99 -25.14 50.55
N GLY A 716 -4.17 -23.83 50.28
CA GLY A 716 -3.28 -22.77 50.76
C GLY A 716 -2.95 -21.61 49.80
N ASN A 717 -3.73 -21.35 48.74
CA ASN A 717 -3.34 -20.35 47.72
C ASN A 717 -4.50 -19.47 47.21
N GLY A 718 -5.26 -18.85 48.10
CA GLY A 718 -6.22 -17.79 47.72
C GLY A 718 -5.54 -16.62 46.98
N SER A 719 -4.29 -16.31 47.32
CA SER A 719 -3.47 -15.27 46.69
C SER A 719 -3.00 -15.63 45.28
N LYS A 720 -2.73 -16.90 44.94
CA LYS A 720 -2.34 -17.27 43.56
C LYS A 720 -3.51 -17.20 42.59
N THR A 721 -4.71 -17.64 43.00
CA THR A 721 -5.91 -17.57 42.14
C THR A 721 -6.32 -16.12 41.87
N ILE A 722 -6.18 -15.23 42.85
CA ILE A 722 -6.41 -13.79 42.70
C ILE A 722 -5.36 -13.16 41.77
N VAL A 723 -4.08 -13.55 41.89
CA VAL A 723 -3.03 -13.10 40.97
C VAL A 723 -3.30 -13.60 39.55
N TYR A 724 -3.68 -14.87 39.33
CA TYR A 724 -4.03 -15.38 38.00
C TYR A 724 -5.27 -14.69 37.40
N LEU A 725 -6.29 -14.35 38.20
CA LEU A 725 -7.47 -13.61 37.77
C LEU A 725 -7.17 -12.13 37.49
N ALA A 726 -6.33 -11.48 38.31
CA ALA A 726 -5.89 -10.10 38.11
C ALA A 726 -4.99 -9.97 36.86
N VAL A 727 -4.15 -10.97 36.62
CA VAL A 727 -3.27 -11.08 35.46
C VAL A 727 -4.05 -11.31 34.16
N ALA A 728 -5.05 -12.19 34.18
CA ALA A 728 -5.94 -12.39 33.04
C ALA A 728 -6.76 -11.12 32.74
N SER A 729 -7.19 -10.43 33.80
CA SER A 729 -7.89 -9.15 33.71
C SER A 729 -6.97 -8.01 33.26
N ALA A 730 -5.66 -8.08 33.50
CA ALA A 730 -4.69 -7.10 33.02
C ALA A 730 -4.29 -7.33 31.54
N ILE A 731 -4.24 -8.58 31.07
CA ILE A 731 -3.99 -8.88 29.65
C ILE A 731 -5.22 -8.51 28.80
N VAL A 732 -6.42 -8.85 29.27
CA VAL A 732 -7.68 -8.43 28.65
C VAL A 732 -7.91 -6.93 28.85
N GLY A 733 -7.53 -6.39 30.01
CA GLY A 733 -7.62 -4.98 30.38
C GLY A 733 -6.65 -4.09 29.61
N GLY A 734 -5.45 -4.56 29.28
CA GLY A 734 -4.51 -3.85 28.41
C GLY A 734 -4.99 -3.79 26.96
N ALA A 735 -5.64 -4.86 26.48
CA ALA A 735 -6.33 -4.86 25.19
C ALA A 735 -7.60 -3.98 25.20
N LEU A 736 -8.28 -3.85 26.35
CA LEU A 736 -9.42 -2.95 26.56
C LEU A 736 -9.01 -1.48 26.78
N LEU A 737 -7.85 -1.21 27.38
CA LEU A 737 -7.30 0.13 27.57
C LEU A 737 -6.82 0.71 26.24
N LEU A 738 -6.19 -0.11 25.39
CA LEU A 738 -5.92 0.24 23.99
C LEU A 738 -7.22 0.51 23.19
N TYR A 739 -8.33 -0.14 23.56
CA TYR A 739 -9.66 0.13 23.00
C TYR A 739 -10.32 1.40 23.57
N MET A 740 -10.04 1.78 24.82
CA MET A 740 -10.57 2.97 25.47
C MET A 740 -9.77 4.24 25.14
N GLU A 741 -8.45 4.17 24.96
CA GLU A 741 -7.62 5.29 24.49
C GLU A 741 -7.92 5.67 23.03
N THR A 742 -8.29 4.70 22.18
CA THR A 742 -8.73 4.99 20.80
C THR A 742 -10.17 5.48 20.69
N ASN A 743 -10.98 5.34 21.74
CA ASN A 743 -12.42 5.70 21.74
C ASN A 743 -12.76 6.80 22.76
N GLY A 744 -11.76 7.56 23.23
CA GLY A 744 -11.93 8.75 24.06
C GLY A 744 -12.48 9.99 23.33
N ALA A 745 -13.02 9.84 22.13
CA ALA A 745 -13.88 10.82 21.49
C ALA A 745 -15.26 10.17 21.30
N GLN A 746 -16.28 10.72 21.95
CA GLN A 746 -17.65 10.26 21.85
C GLN A 746 -18.09 10.18 20.38
N ALA A 747 -18.31 8.97 19.90
CA ALA A 747 -19.21 8.70 18.80
C ALA A 747 -20.25 7.68 19.31
N SER A 748 -21.50 8.14 19.37
CA SER A 748 -22.66 7.33 19.75
C SER A 748 -22.75 6.03 18.93
N PRO A 749 -23.30 4.94 19.51
CA PRO A 749 -23.34 3.64 18.85
C PRO A 749 -24.29 3.69 17.65
N VAL A 750 -23.73 3.71 16.44
CA VAL A 750 -24.50 3.46 15.22
C VAL A 750 -24.77 1.96 15.15
N GLN A 751 -26.00 1.59 15.52
CA GLN A 751 -26.59 0.29 15.21
C GLN A 751 -26.51 0.03 13.70
N ALA A 752 -26.17 -1.21 13.33
CA ALA A 752 -26.34 -1.71 11.98
C ALA A 752 -27.79 -1.47 11.53
N SER A 753 -27.95 -0.41 10.74
CA SER A 753 -29.18 -0.01 10.10
C SER A 753 -28.83 0.11 8.62
N ALA A 754 -29.77 -0.26 7.76
CA ALA A 754 -29.67 -0.29 6.30
C ALA A 754 -28.79 0.81 5.69
N VAL A 755 -28.16 0.51 4.54
CA VAL A 755 -27.56 1.46 3.59
C VAL A 755 -28.20 2.82 3.81
N ILE A 756 -27.45 3.74 4.44
CA ILE A 756 -27.97 5.06 4.78
C ILE A 756 -28.05 5.79 3.45
N ALA A 757 -29.18 5.64 2.76
CA ALA A 757 -29.65 6.66 1.85
C ALA A 757 -29.51 8.00 2.58
N PRO A 758 -29.02 9.07 1.91
CA PRO A 758 -28.79 10.35 2.55
C PRO A 758 -30.00 10.70 3.44
N GLN A 759 -29.76 11.25 4.63
CA GLN A 759 -30.82 11.84 5.46
C GLN A 759 -31.38 13.08 4.75
N ILE A 760 -31.99 12.85 3.59
CA ILE A 760 -32.87 13.78 2.92
C ILE A 760 -34.08 13.83 3.84
N ASP A 761 -34.28 14.98 4.48
CA ASP A 761 -35.56 15.27 5.13
C ASP A 761 -36.67 14.93 4.14
N ARG A 762 -37.51 13.94 4.49
CA ARG A 762 -38.44 13.34 3.54
C ARG A 762 -39.57 14.29 3.11
N SER A 763 -39.65 15.47 3.73
CA SER A 763 -40.72 16.44 3.54
C SER A 763 -40.40 17.57 2.53
N ASN A 764 -39.15 18.04 2.45
CA ASN A 764 -38.79 19.25 1.69
C ASN A 764 -37.80 18.99 0.54
N ILE A 765 -37.70 19.93 -0.40
CA ILE A 765 -36.72 19.92 -1.50
C ILE A 765 -35.46 20.64 -1.05
N SER A 766 -34.32 19.99 -1.19
CA SER A 766 -33.01 20.62 -1.01
C SER A 766 -32.51 21.21 -2.33
N PHE A 767 -31.85 22.37 -2.24
CA PHE A 767 -31.39 23.11 -3.41
C PHE A 767 -29.86 23.18 -3.51
N GLY A 768 -29.37 23.12 -4.74
CA GLY A 768 -27.96 23.24 -5.09
C GLY A 768 -27.71 24.06 -6.35
N SER A 769 -26.45 24.32 -6.65
CA SER A 769 -26.03 24.91 -7.93
C SER A 769 -24.62 24.44 -8.30
N SER A 770 -24.05 24.98 -9.37
CA SER A 770 -22.71 24.63 -9.82
C SER A 770 -21.63 25.05 -8.83
N ILE A 771 -20.48 24.39 -8.86
CA ILE A 771 -19.38 24.62 -7.91
C ILE A 771 -18.81 26.05 -7.92
N GLU A 772 -19.01 26.80 -9.00
CA GLU A 772 -18.68 28.23 -9.10
C GLU A 772 -19.55 29.07 -8.16
N ALA A 773 -20.79 28.64 -7.90
CA ALA A 773 -21.72 29.32 -7.00
C ALA A 773 -21.18 29.41 -5.57
N LEU A 774 -20.34 28.46 -5.13
CA LEU A 774 -19.77 28.44 -3.77
C LEU A 774 -18.90 29.65 -3.44
N ASP A 775 -18.32 30.29 -4.47
CA ASP A 775 -17.54 31.52 -4.26
C ASP A 775 -18.45 32.74 -4.08
N TYR A 776 -19.62 32.73 -4.72
CA TYR A 776 -20.62 33.80 -4.62
C TYR A 776 -21.57 33.64 -3.43
N ALA A 777 -21.84 32.42 -2.98
CA ALA A 777 -22.71 32.09 -1.85
C ALA A 777 -22.34 32.87 -0.56
N GLY A 778 -21.04 33.09 -0.33
CA GLY A 778 -20.55 33.86 0.82
C GLY A 778 -20.92 35.35 0.81
N GLN A 779 -21.26 35.91 -0.35
CA GLN A 779 -21.59 37.33 -0.53
C GLN A 779 -23.10 37.60 -0.45
N THR A 780 -23.92 36.55 -0.43
CA THR A 780 -25.34 36.64 -0.77
C THR A 780 -26.28 36.02 0.25
N GLY A 781 -25.74 35.42 1.32
CA GLY A 781 -26.50 34.84 2.42
C GLY A 781 -27.09 33.46 2.15
N TRP A 782 -27.12 33.00 0.89
CA TRP A 782 -27.53 31.64 0.52
C TRP A 782 -26.37 30.67 0.59
N ARG A 783 -26.58 29.51 1.21
CA ARG A 783 -25.61 28.41 1.28
C ARG A 783 -26.21 27.19 0.57
N PRO A 784 -25.78 26.85 -0.65
CA PRO A 784 -26.33 25.69 -1.35
C PRO A 784 -25.99 24.40 -0.60
N GLU A 785 -26.93 23.46 -0.50
CA GLU A 785 -26.70 22.16 0.15
C GLU A 785 -25.91 21.22 -0.78
N TYR A 786 -26.16 21.34 -2.09
CA TYR A 786 -25.54 20.52 -3.13
C TYR A 786 -24.73 21.37 -4.10
N SER A 787 -23.60 20.85 -4.56
CA SER A 787 -22.73 21.52 -5.54
C SER A 787 -22.41 20.61 -6.72
N SER A 788 -22.87 20.96 -7.92
CA SER A 788 -22.61 20.14 -9.11
C SER A 788 -21.27 20.47 -9.77
N MET A 789 -20.65 19.42 -10.29
CA MET A 789 -19.42 19.48 -11.07
C MET A 789 -19.46 18.45 -12.19
N ARG A 790 -18.85 18.77 -13.34
CA ARG A 790 -18.81 17.87 -14.50
C ARG A 790 -17.47 17.14 -14.55
N ALA A 791 -17.51 15.83 -14.76
CA ALA A 791 -16.34 14.99 -14.98
C ALA A 791 -16.55 14.12 -16.22
N GLY A 792 -15.49 13.85 -16.98
CA GLY A 792 -15.54 12.95 -18.15
C GLY A 792 -14.95 13.54 -19.42
N ARG A 793 -15.72 13.53 -20.52
CA ARG A 793 -15.28 13.79 -21.90
C ARG A 793 -14.48 15.07 -22.16
N TRP A 794 -14.63 16.09 -21.32
CA TRP A 794 -14.06 17.42 -21.53
C TRP A 794 -12.69 17.64 -20.89
N MET A 795 -12.19 16.68 -20.10
CA MET A 795 -10.88 16.74 -19.45
C MET A 795 -9.73 16.37 -20.41
N LYS A 796 -9.55 17.13 -21.51
CA LYS A 796 -8.62 16.79 -22.61
C LYS A 796 -7.25 17.50 -22.59
N THR A 797 -7.09 18.66 -21.95
CA THR A 797 -5.90 19.53 -22.13
C THR A 797 -4.88 19.52 -20.97
N ASP A 798 -5.21 18.86 -19.88
CA ASP A 798 -4.27 18.23 -18.92
C ASP A 798 -4.53 16.73 -19.10
N PRO A 799 -3.53 15.81 -19.08
CA PRO A 799 -3.79 14.39 -19.26
C PRO A 799 -4.95 13.83 -18.43
N TYR A 800 -5.37 14.50 -17.34
CA TYR A 800 -6.59 14.10 -16.67
C TYR A 800 -7.56 15.15 -16.08
N GLY A 801 -7.23 16.42 -15.85
CA GLY A 801 -8.18 17.31 -15.15
C GLY A 801 -8.56 16.83 -13.74
N TRP A 802 -7.89 15.79 -13.24
CA TRP A 802 -8.10 15.21 -11.92
C TRP A 802 -7.64 16.16 -10.83
N GLN A 803 -6.67 17.03 -11.10
CA GLN A 803 -6.24 18.02 -10.12
C GLN A 803 -7.36 19.02 -9.84
N THR A 804 -7.94 19.63 -10.89
CA THR A 804 -9.08 20.53 -10.77
C THR A 804 -10.29 19.82 -10.14
N PHE A 805 -10.55 18.57 -10.52
CA PHE A 805 -11.61 17.76 -9.90
C PHE A 805 -11.36 17.48 -8.41
N SER A 806 -10.12 17.20 -8.01
CA SER A 806 -9.74 17.02 -6.60
C SER A 806 -9.89 18.34 -5.82
N ASP A 807 -9.46 19.45 -6.40
CA ASP A 807 -9.58 20.79 -5.79
C ASP A 807 -11.06 21.14 -5.57
N TRP A 808 -11.92 20.74 -6.51
CA TRP A 808 -13.37 20.88 -6.40
C TRP A 808 -13.97 20.02 -5.27
N LEU A 809 -13.58 18.76 -5.15
CA LEU A 809 -14.01 17.91 -4.02
C LEU A 809 -13.54 18.45 -2.66
N ASP A 810 -12.33 19.01 -2.60
CA ASP A 810 -11.83 19.66 -1.39
C ASP A 810 -12.59 20.96 -1.08
N LYS A 811 -12.97 21.71 -2.12
CA LYS A 811 -13.76 22.94 -1.99
C LYS A 811 -15.15 22.64 -1.43
N THR A 812 -15.83 21.60 -1.91
CA THR A 812 -17.16 21.20 -1.39
C THR A 812 -17.06 20.77 0.07
N ALA A 813 -16.04 19.99 0.43
CA ALA A 813 -15.82 19.56 1.81
C ALA A 813 -15.59 20.75 2.75
N LYS A 814 -14.74 21.71 2.36
CA LYS A 814 -14.48 22.94 3.14
C LYS A 814 -15.71 23.82 3.32
N LYS A 815 -16.62 23.83 2.35
CA LYS A 815 -17.85 24.63 2.37
C LYS A 815 -19.04 23.90 2.99
N GLY A 816 -18.88 22.61 3.32
CA GLY A 816 -19.93 21.80 3.93
C GLY A 816 -21.07 21.47 2.97
N THR A 817 -20.79 21.37 1.68
CA THR A 817 -21.79 21.08 0.63
C THR A 817 -21.59 19.68 0.07
N VAL A 818 -22.66 18.98 -0.29
CA VAL A 818 -22.58 17.64 -0.87
C VAL A 818 -22.22 17.75 -2.36
N PRO A 819 -21.10 17.17 -2.83
CA PRO A 819 -20.73 17.18 -4.23
C PRO A 819 -21.66 16.29 -5.06
N VAL A 820 -22.08 16.82 -6.22
CA VAL A 820 -22.88 16.09 -7.22
C VAL A 820 -22.06 16.02 -8.51
N ILE A 821 -21.49 14.85 -8.78
CA ILE A 821 -20.61 14.61 -9.91
C ILE A 821 -21.46 14.15 -11.10
N LEU A 822 -21.54 14.99 -12.13
CA LEU A 822 -22.13 14.63 -13.42
C LEU A 822 -21.07 13.88 -14.23
N TRP A 823 -21.18 12.56 -14.29
CA TRP A 823 -20.22 11.68 -14.97
C TRP A 823 -20.61 11.49 -16.44
N ASP A 824 -20.07 12.36 -17.29
CA ASP A 824 -20.25 12.40 -18.75
C ASP A 824 -19.27 11.43 -19.44
N TYR A 825 -19.54 10.14 -19.31
CA TYR A 825 -18.74 9.09 -19.94
C TYR A 825 -19.04 9.03 -21.45
N TRP A 826 -20.30 8.88 -21.87
CA TRP A 826 -20.72 9.07 -23.27
C TRP A 826 -21.52 10.36 -23.47
N GLY A 827 -22.33 10.74 -22.48
CA GLY A 827 -23.16 11.94 -22.47
C GLY A 827 -24.12 11.99 -23.66
N LYS A 828 -24.27 13.17 -24.28
CA LYS A 828 -25.15 13.41 -25.43
C LYS A 828 -24.81 12.61 -26.69
N ASP A 829 -23.72 11.86 -26.69
CA ASP A 829 -23.22 11.08 -27.81
C ASP A 829 -23.39 9.57 -27.64
N ALA A 830 -24.05 9.11 -26.55
CA ALA A 830 -24.32 7.69 -26.33
C ALA A 830 -25.01 7.04 -27.53
N ALA A 831 -24.37 6.01 -28.08
CA ALA A 831 -24.87 5.19 -29.17
C ALA A 831 -24.23 3.79 -29.08
N PRO A 832 -24.91 2.71 -29.51
CA PRO A 832 -24.42 1.35 -29.34
C PRO A 832 -23.00 1.14 -29.90
N ASP A 833 -22.73 1.67 -31.09
CA ASP A 833 -21.42 1.56 -31.76
C ASP A 833 -20.30 2.26 -30.98
N LYS A 834 -20.59 3.40 -30.37
CA LYS A 834 -19.61 4.15 -29.56
C LYS A 834 -19.32 3.48 -28.23
N ILE A 835 -20.31 2.80 -27.66
CA ILE A 835 -20.16 2.09 -26.38
C ILE A 835 -19.42 0.77 -26.59
N GLU A 836 -19.62 0.09 -27.72
CA GLU A 836 -18.90 -1.15 -28.04
C GLU A 836 -17.44 -0.87 -28.44
N ASN A 837 -17.18 0.21 -29.18
CA ASN A 837 -15.86 0.46 -29.77
C ASN A 837 -15.00 1.50 -29.01
N GLY A 838 -15.56 2.19 -28.02
CA GLY A 838 -14.92 3.35 -27.42
C GLY A 838 -15.18 4.63 -28.22
N TYR A 839 -15.01 5.78 -27.58
CA TYR A 839 -15.34 7.08 -28.16
C TYR A 839 -14.47 8.20 -27.57
N GLY A 840 -14.33 9.30 -28.31
CA GLY A 840 -13.59 10.48 -27.83
C GLY A 840 -12.07 10.30 -27.73
N GLY A 841 -11.51 9.26 -28.37
CA GLY A 841 -10.09 8.90 -28.30
C GLY A 841 -9.74 8.00 -27.12
N LYS A 842 -10.74 7.37 -26.47
CA LYS A 842 -10.57 6.43 -25.36
C LYS A 842 -11.36 5.15 -25.63
N THR A 843 -10.78 4.02 -25.25
CA THR A 843 -11.40 2.69 -25.29
C THR A 843 -12.41 2.53 -24.14
N VAL A 844 -13.29 1.54 -24.27
CA VAL A 844 -14.26 1.17 -23.21
C VAL A 844 -13.54 0.85 -21.90
N ALA A 845 -12.41 0.14 -21.95
CA ALA A 845 -11.62 -0.21 -20.78
C ALA A 845 -10.99 1.01 -20.10
N GLU A 846 -10.48 1.98 -20.87
CA GLU A 846 -9.91 3.22 -20.31
C GLU A 846 -10.98 4.04 -19.59
N TRP A 847 -12.19 4.07 -20.11
CA TRP A 847 -13.28 4.77 -19.46
C TRP A 847 -13.81 4.04 -18.20
N HIS A 848 -13.81 2.71 -18.17
CA HIS A 848 -14.07 1.94 -16.95
C HIS A 848 -13.02 2.24 -15.87
N ASP A 849 -11.73 2.26 -16.22
CA ASP A 849 -10.64 2.67 -15.31
C ASP A 849 -10.85 4.09 -14.78
N MET A 850 -11.33 5.02 -15.61
CA MET A 850 -11.68 6.37 -15.15
C MET A 850 -12.88 6.41 -14.19
N THR A 851 -13.87 5.53 -14.38
CA THR A 851 -15.01 5.40 -13.45
C THR A 851 -14.53 4.89 -12.09
N ASP A 852 -13.66 3.88 -12.07
CA ASP A 852 -13.06 3.36 -10.84
C ASP A 852 -12.24 4.43 -10.10
N ARG A 853 -11.48 5.24 -10.86
CA ARG A 853 -10.71 6.37 -10.29
C ARG A 853 -11.60 7.43 -9.67
N ILE A 854 -12.72 7.79 -10.29
CA ILE A 854 -13.65 8.76 -9.69
C ILE A 854 -14.22 8.25 -8.40
N ALA A 855 -14.66 6.99 -8.35
CA ALA A 855 -15.18 6.40 -7.12
C ALA A 855 -14.13 6.47 -6.00
N LEU A 856 -12.88 6.10 -6.29
CA LEU A 856 -11.78 6.20 -5.33
C LEU A 856 -11.45 7.64 -4.90
N MET A 857 -11.47 8.61 -5.84
CA MET A 857 -11.20 10.02 -5.54
C MET A 857 -12.29 10.62 -4.66
N VAL A 858 -13.56 10.30 -4.94
CA VAL A 858 -14.69 10.74 -4.12
C VAL A 858 -14.60 10.11 -2.72
N ASN A 859 -14.31 8.81 -2.64
CA ASN A 859 -14.15 8.11 -1.35
C ASN A 859 -12.95 8.60 -0.53
N GLY A 860 -11.89 9.08 -1.19
CA GLY A 860 -10.71 9.66 -0.56
C GLY A 860 -10.86 11.14 -0.18
N SER A 861 -11.96 11.79 -0.58
CA SER A 861 -12.23 13.18 -0.24
C SER A 861 -12.81 13.32 1.18
N ASN A 862 -12.69 14.50 1.79
CA ASN A 862 -13.27 14.78 3.11
C ASN A 862 -14.80 15.02 3.09
N ASN A 863 -15.49 14.63 2.01
CA ASN A 863 -16.94 14.76 1.92
C ASN A 863 -17.61 13.57 2.60
N GLU A 864 -18.51 13.82 3.57
CA GLU A 864 -19.22 12.75 4.28
C GLU A 864 -20.22 12.01 3.39
N GLN A 865 -20.76 12.69 2.37
CA GLN A 865 -21.71 12.18 1.39
C GLN A 865 -21.36 12.71 0.01
N SER A 866 -21.73 11.98 -1.04
CA SER A 866 -21.53 12.41 -2.44
C SER A 866 -22.56 11.75 -3.35
N LEU A 867 -22.89 12.39 -4.47
CA LEU A 867 -23.77 11.83 -5.50
C LEU A 867 -23.00 11.73 -6.82
N ILE A 868 -23.09 10.58 -7.49
CA ILE A 868 -22.60 10.43 -8.88
C ILE A 868 -23.80 10.19 -9.80
N VAL A 869 -24.00 11.11 -10.73
CA VAL A 869 -24.99 10.96 -11.81
C VAL A 869 -24.31 10.27 -12.98
N LEU A 870 -24.65 9.01 -13.20
CA LEU A 870 -24.11 8.20 -14.29
C LEU A 870 -24.85 8.54 -15.58
N GLU A 871 -24.07 8.88 -16.61
CA GLU A 871 -24.56 9.14 -17.96
C GLU A 871 -25.75 10.11 -17.98
N PRO A 872 -25.59 11.38 -17.61
CA PRO A 872 -26.71 12.29 -17.41
C PRO A 872 -27.61 12.53 -18.65
N GLU A 873 -27.25 12.01 -19.84
CA GLU A 873 -27.80 12.39 -21.13
C GLU A 873 -27.96 11.24 -22.17
N PHE A 874 -28.11 9.97 -21.76
CA PHE A 874 -27.97 8.83 -22.69
C PHE A 874 -29.21 8.39 -23.49
N ASN A 875 -30.44 8.73 -23.08
CA ASN A 875 -31.68 8.09 -23.56
C ASN A 875 -32.16 8.60 -24.94
N LYS A 876 -31.27 8.62 -25.93
CA LYS A 876 -31.55 8.98 -27.34
C LYS A 876 -30.73 8.11 -28.29
N ALA A 877 -30.88 8.34 -29.59
CA ALA A 877 -30.09 7.70 -30.65
C ALA A 877 -30.19 6.16 -30.66
N GLY A 878 -31.34 5.61 -30.29
CA GLY A 878 -31.61 4.16 -30.33
C GLY A 878 -31.13 3.39 -29.11
N MET A 879 -30.55 4.07 -28.12
CA MET A 879 -30.12 3.48 -26.85
C MET A 879 -31.25 2.78 -26.09
N GLU A 880 -32.47 3.30 -26.21
CA GLU A 880 -33.68 2.73 -25.62
C GLU A 880 -34.02 1.31 -26.09
N ASN A 881 -33.51 0.93 -27.26
CA ASN A 881 -33.71 -0.39 -27.87
C ASN A 881 -32.48 -1.29 -27.75
N TRP A 882 -31.37 -0.79 -27.20
CA TRP A 882 -30.13 -1.55 -27.06
C TRP A 882 -29.99 -2.13 -25.65
N THR A 883 -30.51 -3.34 -25.48
CA THR A 883 -30.57 -4.07 -24.20
C THR A 883 -29.27 -4.05 -23.38
N PRO A 884 -28.06 -4.24 -23.98
CA PRO A 884 -26.81 -4.27 -23.22
C PRO A 884 -26.50 -3.01 -22.42
N PHE A 885 -27.13 -1.87 -22.72
CA PHE A 885 -26.87 -0.65 -21.97
C PHE A 885 -27.38 -0.67 -20.54
N ASN A 886 -28.46 -1.42 -20.27
CA ASN A 886 -28.92 -1.62 -18.89
C ASN A 886 -27.83 -2.30 -18.07
N ASP A 887 -27.23 -3.37 -18.61
CA ASP A 887 -26.14 -4.07 -17.95
C ASP A 887 -24.90 -3.17 -17.78
N HIS A 888 -24.62 -2.31 -18.77
CA HIS A 888 -23.56 -1.31 -18.65
C HIS A 888 -23.78 -0.35 -17.47
N LEU A 889 -24.97 0.25 -17.36
CA LEU A 889 -25.30 1.15 -16.25
C LEU A 889 -25.30 0.44 -14.88
N ILE A 890 -25.75 -0.82 -14.84
CA ILE A 890 -25.68 -1.66 -13.63
C ILE A 890 -24.21 -1.89 -13.24
N ASN A 891 -23.35 -2.26 -14.19
CA ASN A 891 -21.93 -2.48 -13.93
C ASN A 891 -21.24 -1.20 -13.45
N LEU A 892 -21.57 -0.04 -14.02
CA LEU A 892 -21.05 1.26 -13.54
C LEU A 892 -21.54 1.58 -12.13
N THR A 893 -22.82 1.30 -11.83
CA THR A 893 -23.38 1.44 -10.48
C THR A 893 -22.63 0.58 -9.47
N GLU A 894 -22.43 -0.70 -9.79
CA GLU A 894 -21.70 -1.64 -8.93
C GLU A 894 -20.23 -1.23 -8.74
N ALA A 895 -19.58 -0.73 -9.79
CA ALA A 895 -18.21 -0.21 -9.72
C ALA A 895 -18.10 1.00 -8.79
N VAL A 896 -19.05 1.95 -8.87
CA VAL A 896 -19.10 3.11 -7.98
C VAL A 896 -19.32 2.68 -6.54
N HIS A 897 -20.28 1.81 -6.26
CA HIS A 897 -20.54 1.31 -4.90
C HIS A 897 -19.34 0.55 -4.33
N ALA A 898 -18.63 -0.22 -5.16
CA ALA A 898 -17.43 -0.93 -4.76
C ALA A 898 -16.27 0.03 -4.41
N GLY A 899 -16.11 1.12 -5.16
CA GLY A 899 -15.05 2.12 -4.95
C GLY A 899 -15.38 3.19 -3.90
N SER A 900 -16.67 3.49 -3.68
CA SER A 900 -17.16 4.55 -2.79
C SER A 900 -18.50 4.19 -2.11
N PRO A 901 -18.47 3.42 -1.00
CA PRO A 901 -19.68 2.92 -0.34
C PRO A 901 -20.62 3.99 0.22
N ASN A 902 -20.12 5.22 0.45
CA ASN A 902 -20.90 6.35 0.95
C ASN A 902 -21.44 7.26 -0.17
N THR A 903 -21.20 6.90 -1.44
CA THR A 903 -21.68 7.65 -2.60
C THR A 903 -23.00 7.08 -3.09
N SER A 904 -24.00 7.95 -3.24
CA SER A 904 -25.27 7.60 -3.87
C SER A 904 -25.15 7.68 -5.38
N VAL A 905 -25.56 6.62 -6.06
CA VAL A 905 -25.59 6.55 -7.52
C VAL A 905 -26.95 7.01 -8.03
N VAL A 906 -26.94 7.91 -9.00
CA VAL A 906 -28.13 8.41 -9.71
C VAL A 906 -28.04 7.96 -11.17
N ILE A 907 -29.04 7.23 -11.67
CA ILE A 907 -29.20 7.09 -13.13
C ILE A 907 -29.85 8.37 -13.65
N GLY A 908 -29.10 9.11 -14.48
CA GLY A 908 -29.55 10.39 -15.02
C GLY A 908 -30.17 10.25 -16.41
N PHE A 909 -31.27 10.96 -16.65
CA PHE A 909 -31.94 11.00 -17.94
C PHE A 909 -31.96 12.39 -18.56
N GLY A 910 -31.86 12.43 -19.87
CA GLY A 910 -32.28 13.58 -20.66
C GLY A 910 -33.78 13.68 -20.83
N ASN A 911 -34.30 14.90 -20.92
CA ASN A 911 -35.75 15.17 -20.94
C ASN A 911 -36.45 15.01 -22.31
N TRP A 912 -35.73 14.63 -23.36
CA TRP A 912 -36.23 14.66 -24.74
C TRP A 912 -37.07 13.45 -25.15
N ASN A 913 -36.92 12.29 -24.50
CA ASN A 913 -37.71 11.08 -24.75
C ASN A 913 -38.02 10.37 -23.43
N GLN A 914 -39.00 10.90 -22.71
CA GLN A 914 -39.39 10.39 -21.40
C GLN A 914 -40.06 9.01 -21.46
N ASP A 915 -40.70 8.65 -22.57
CA ASP A 915 -41.41 7.37 -22.70
C ASP A 915 -40.44 6.19 -22.78
N ALA A 916 -39.22 6.45 -23.28
CA ALA A 916 -38.13 5.49 -23.26
C ALA A 916 -37.53 5.21 -21.87
N TRP A 917 -37.80 6.03 -20.84
CA TRP A 917 -37.23 5.80 -19.50
C TRP A 917 -37.60 4.43 -18.92
N ALA A 918 -38.77 3.93 -19.28
CA ALA A 918 -39.26 2.63 -18.84
C ALA A 918 -38.37 1.45 -19.27
N THR A 919 -37.63 1.58 -20.39
CA THR A 919 -36.75 0.52 -20.88
C THR A 919 -35.50 0.36 -20.01
N PHE A 920 -35.18 1.36 -19.18
CA PHE A 920 -34.04 1.35 -18.26
C PHE A 920 -34.41 0.95 -16.83
N ALA A 921 -35.61 0.38 -16.63
CA ALA A 921 -36.08 -0.07 -15.32
C ALA A 921 -35.10 -0.98 -14.56
N PRO A 922 -34.35 -1.92 -15.20
CA PRO A 922 -33.30 -2.67 -14.52
C PRO A 922 -32.20 -1.79 -13.92
N ALA A 923 -31.65 -0.84 -14.68
CA ALA A 923 -30.63 0.09 -14.20
C ALA A 923 -31.17 1.05 -13.12
N ILE A 924 -32.41 1.53 -13.26
CA ILE A 924 -33.05 2.37 -12.22
C ILE A 924 -33.18 1.61 -10.90
N ARG A 925 -33.43 0.29 -10.94
CA ARG A 925 -33.55 -0.52 -9.72
C ARG A 925 -32.22 -0.71 -8.99
N SER A 926 -31.10 -0.79 -9.72
CA SER A 926 -29.77 -0.98 -9.13
C SER A 926 -29.23 0.30 -8.48
N ALA A 927 -29.61 1.48 -8.97
CA ALA A 927 -29.19 2.76 -8.40
C ALA A 927 -29.93 3.15 -7.11
N ASP A 928 -29.34 4.07 -6.35
CA ASP A 928 -29.93 4.59 -5.09
C ASP A 928 -31.00 5.62 -5.37
N MET A 929 -30.82 6.38 -6.45
CA MET A 929 -31.66 7.50 -6.86
C MET A 929 -31.83 7.50 -8.38
N VAL A 930 -32.79 8.28 -8.85
CA VAL A 930 -33.02 8.49 -10.28
C VAL A 930 -33.15 9.98 -10.55
N GLY A 931 -32.70 10.45 -11.70
CA GLY A 931 -32.70 11.87 -11.98
C GLY A 931 -32.95 12.21 -13.43
N TYR A 932 -33.26 13.47 -13.68
CA TYR A 932 -33.43 13.98 -15.03
C TYR A 932 -32.95 15.44 -15.14
N GLN A 933 -32.67 15.86 -16.37
CA GLN A 933 -32.39 17.26 -16.72
C GLN A 933 -33.68 18.01 -17.06
N SER A 934 -33.72 19.33 -16.85
CA SER A 934 -34.84 20.15 -17.34
C SER A 934 -34.32 21.52 -17.78
N VAL A 935 -34.19 21.72 -19.09
CA VAL A 935 -33.48 22.86 -19.67
C VAL A 935 -34.34 23.52 -20.75
N VAL A 936 -34.41 24.85 -20.75
CA VAL A 936 -35.06 25.66 -21.79
C VAL A 936 -34.04 26.61 -22.42
N ILE A 937 -33.94 26.59 -23.76
CA ILE A 937 -32.97 27.38 -24.54
C ILE A 937 -33.71 28.43 -25.39
N SER A 938 -33.26 29.68 -25.32
CA SER A 938 -34.03 30.87 -25.67
C SER A 938 -34.04 31.26 -27.16
N THR A 939 -33.46 30.47 -28.08
CA THR A 939 -33.55 30.75 -29.55
C THR A 939 -34.54 29.89 -30.32
N GLN A 940 -35.06 28.81 -29.72
CA GLN A 940 -36.03 27.91 -30.37
C GLN A 940 -37.31 27.70 -29.55
N ALA A 941 -37.31 28.09 -28.27
CA ALA A 941 -38.44 27.93 -27.37
C ALA A 941 -39.47 29.05 -27.59
N SER A 942 -40.71 28.66 -27.88
CA SER A 942 -41.87 29.55 -27.84
C SER A 942 -42.12 30.00 -26.38
N SER A 943 -42.86 31.10 -26.16
CA SER A 943 -43.26 31.51 -24.80
C SER A 943 -44.00 30.40 -24.02
N ARG A 944 -44.58 29.43 -24.74
CA ARG A 944 -45.22 28.24 -24.19
C ARG A 944 -44.22 27.29 -23.51
N ASP A 945 -43.04 27.07 -24.09
CA ASP A 945 -42.05 26.13 -23.52
C ASP A 945 -41.48 26.61 -22.18
N PHE A 946 -41.42 27.93 -21.97
CA PHE A 946 -41.03 28.55 -20.70
C PHE A 946 -42.12 28.44 -19.64
N ALA A 947 -43.40 28.58 -20.01
CA ALA A 947 -44.54 28.41 -19.11
C ALA A 947 -44.73 26.95 -18.69
N ASP A 948 -44.41 26.01 -19.58
CA ASP A 948 -44.61 24.58 -19.32
C ASP A 948 -43.45 23.95 -18.52
N LEU A 949 -42.33 24.64 -18.28
CA LEU A 949 -41.16 24.07 -17.59
C LEU A 949 -41.49 23.47 -16.21
N PRO A 950 -42.22 24.16 -15.31
CA PRO A 950 -42.61 23.57 -14.03
C PRO A 950 -43.52 22.35 -14.19
N GLU A 951 -44.48 22.39 -15.12
CA GLU A 951 -45.39 21.26 -15.39
C GLU A 951 -44.65 20.06 -15.97
N ASN A 952 -43.70 20.32 -16.88
CA ASN A 952 -42.85 19.30 -17.48
C ASN A 952 -41.95 18.63 -16.45
N ALA A 953 -41.40 19.39 -15.49
CA ALA A 953 -40.65 18.84 -14.36
C ALA A 953 -41.56 17.96 -13.48
N ILE A 954 -42.77 18.42 -13.16
CA ILE A 954 -43.73 17.62 -12.38
C ILE A 954 -44.12 16.33 -13.13
N ALA A 955 -44.37 16.41 -14.44
CA ALA A 955 -44.70 15.27 -15.28
C ALA A 955 -43.56 14.25 -15.34
N ALA A 956 -42.32 14.72 -15.51
CA ALA A 956 -41.11 13.88 -15.46
C ALA A 956 -40.99 13.18 -14.10
N SER A 957 -41.14 13.92 -12.99
CA SER A 957 -41.08 13.33 -11.65
C SER A 957 -42.19 12.30 -11.43
N LYS A 958 -43.41 12.54 -11.92
CA LYS A 958 -44.51 11.56 -11.86
C LYS A 958 -44.20 10.28 -12.64
N LYS A 959 -43.47 10.35 -13.76
CA LYS A 959 -43.04 9.16 -14.53
C LYS A 959 -42.00 8.31 -13.80
N LEU A 960 -41.12 8.95 -13.01
CA LEU A 960 -40.09 8.25 -12.23
C LEU A 960 -40.56 7.77 -10.86
N ARG A 961 -41.62 8.39 -10.31
CA ARG A 961 -42.20 8.05 -9.01
C ARG A 961 -42.51 6.55 -8.80
N PRO A 962 -43.02 5.79 -9.78
CA PRO A 962 -43.35 4.37 -9.60
C PRO A 962 -42.15 3.49 -9.22
N TYR A 963 -40.91 3.94 -9.48
CA TYR A 963 -39.71 3.19 -9.10
C TYR A 963 -39.38 3.28 -7.60
N GLY A 964 -40.05 4.16 -6.84
CA GLY A 964 -39.88 4.28 -5.39
C GLY A 964 -38.52 4.81 -4.95
N LYS A 965 -37.79 5.47 -5.85
CA LYS A 965 -36.46 6.08 -5.60
C LYS A 965 -36.60 7.60 -5.40
N PRO A 966 -35.77 8.25 -4.56
CA PRO A 966 -35.69 9.71 -4.51
C PRO A 966 -35.29 10.28 -5.87
N ILE A 967 -35.94 11.39 -6.26
CA ILE A 967 -35.74 11.99 -7.59
C ILE A 967 -34.85 13.23 -7.50
N VAL A 968 -33.84 13.31 -8.39
CA VAL A 968 -32.90 14.43 -8.52
C VAL A 968 -33.13 15.17 -9.84
N LEU A 969 -33.48 16.45 -9.78
CA LEU A 969 -33.41 17.35 -10.91
C LEU A 969 -32.01 17.97 -10.94
N PHE A 970 -31.05 17.35 -11.63
CA PHE A 970 -29.62 17.66 -11.50
C PHE A 970 -29.11 18.73 -12.47
N ASP A 971 -29.93 19.17 -13.42
CA ASP A 971 -29.55 20.18 -14.43
C ASP A 971 -30.76 21.04 -14.82
N LEU A 972 -31.22 21.90 -13.91
CA LEU A 972 -32.26 22.91 -14.18
C LEU A 972 -31.61 24.16 -14.80
N ALA A 973 -32.05 24.59 -15.97
CA ALA A 973 -31.55 25.83 -16.58
C ALA A 973 -32.58 26.55 -17.46
N VAL A 974 -32.57 27.88 -17.41
CA VAL A 974 -33.40 28.75 -18.24
C VAL A 974 -32.48 29.78 -18.91
N SER A 975 -32.35 29.70 -20.24
CA SER A 975 -31.50 30.63 -21.02
C SER A 975 -32.16 31.99 -21.15
N THR A 976 -31.33 33.03 -21.09
CA THR A 976 -31.74 34.42 -21.31
C THR A 976 -31.31 34.97 -22.67
N TYR A 977 -30.82 34.14 -23.60
CA TYR A 977 -30.31 34.63 -24.89
C TYR A 977 -31.43 35.01 -25.90
N PRO A 978 -31.34 36.13 -26.63
CA PRO A 978 -30.31 37.15 -26.48
C PRO A 978 -30.53 38.00 -25.22
N HIS A 979 -31.77 38.35 -24.84
CA HIS A 979 -32.10 39.14 -23.63
C HIS A 979 -33.55 38.89 -23.12
N MET A 980 -33.81 37.73 -22.51
CA MET A 980 -35.13 37.30 -22.02
C MET A 980 -35.17 37.19 -20.48
N GLU A 981 -34.57 38.12 -19.77
CA GLU A 981 -34.40 38.07 -18.30
C GLU A 981 -35.72 38.12 -17.53
N ALA A 982 -36.74 38.82 -18.06
CA ALA A 982 -38.08 38.84 -17.47
C ALA A 982 -38.72 37.45 -17.51
N LEU A 983 -38.57 36.72 -18.62
CA LEU A 983 -39.12 35.37 -18.76
C LEU A 983 -38.38 34.36 -17.86
N GLN A 984 -37.06 34.49 -17.73
CA GLN A 984 -36.29 33.69 -16.76
C GLN A 984 -36.80 33.91 -15.32
N ASN A 985 -37.10 35.16 -14.96
CA ASN A 985 -37.66 35.50 -13.66
C ASN A 985 -39.06 34.91 -13.46
N ASP A 986 -39.94 35.06 -14.44
CA ASP A 986 -41.33 34.60 -14.36
C ASP A 986 -41.40 33.06 -14.29
N THR A 987 -40.60 32.37 -15.10
CA THR A 987 -40.51 30.90 -15.09
C THR A 987 -39.99 30.37 -13.75
N LEU A 988 -38.96 31.00 -13.15
CA LEU A 988 -38.49 30.58 -11.82
C LEU A 988 -39.53 30.88 -10.73
N SER A 989 -40.23 32.02 -10.83
CA SER A 989 -41.33 32.36 -9.91
C SER A 989 -42.43 31.30 -9.95
N GLU A 990 -42.82 30.87 -11.15
CA GLU A 990 -43.78 29.79 -11.33
C GLU A 990 -43.26 28.45 -10.82
N PHE A 991 -41.99 28.12 -11.10
CA PHE A 991 -41.34 26.90 -10.61
C PHE A 991 -41.42 26.79 -9.08
N PHE A 992 -41.06 27.84 -8.34
CA PHE A 992 -41.14 27.84 -6.87
C PHE A 992 -42.59 27.77 -6.38
N SER A 993 -43.54 28.43 -7.07
CA SER A 993 -44.97 28.31 -6.72
C SER A 993 -45.50 26.88 -6.78
N LYS A 994 -44.89 26.02 -7.63
CA LYS A 994 -45.24 24.61 -7.80
C LYS A 994 -44.28 23.64 -7.10
N ALA A 995 -43.29 24.14 -6.34
CA ALA A 995 -42.35 23.30 -5.60
C ALA A 995 -43.03 22.26 -4.67
N PRO A 996 -44.16 22.56 -3.98
CA PRO A 996 -44.89 21.56 -3.20
C PRO A 996 -45.42 20.39 -4.04
N GLN A 997 -45.87 20.67 -5.27
CA GLN A 997 -46.35 19.64 -6.20
C GLN A 997 -45.19 18.80 -6.73
N LEU A 998 -44.04 19.43 -6.97
CA LEU A 998 -42.81 18.76 -7.36
C LEU A 998 -42.28 17.85 -6.24
N SER A 999 -42.33 18.31 -4.99
CA SER A 999 -42.01 17.50 -3.80
C SER A 999 -42.98 16.32 -3.65
N ALA A 1000 -44.29 16.56 -3.82
CA ALA A 1000 -45.30 15.52 -3.79
C ALA A 1000 -45.14 14.49 -4.93
N ALA A 1001 -44.56 14.88 -6.06
CA ALA A 1001 -44.20 13.99 -7.16
C ALA A 1001 -42.95 13.14 -6.89
N GLY A 1002 -42.19 13.42 -5.83
CA GLY A 1002 -41.05 12.61 -5.39
C GLY A 1002 -39.68 13.26 -5.60
N THR A 1003 -39.63 14.48 -6.16
CA THR A 1003 -38.38 15.25 -6.25
C THR A 1003 -37.89 15.64 -4.87
N ARG A 1004 -36.60 15.47 -4.63
CA ARG A 1004 -35.96 15.79 -3.35
C ARG A 1004 -34.78 16.71 -3.47
N ILE A 1005 -34.10 16.72 -4.62
CA ILE A 1005 -32.95 17.58 -4.86
C ILE A 1005 -33.16 18.30 -6.19
N VAL A 1006 -32.95 19.62 -6.20
CA VAL A 1006 -32.97 20.47 -7.39
C VAL A 1006 -31.64 21.22 -7.48
N ILE A 1007 -30.96 21.09 -8.61
CA ILE A 1007 -29.66 21.72 -8.86
C ILE A 1007 -29.78 22.63 -10.07
N TYR A 1008 -29.49 23.92 -9.86
CA TYR A 1008 -29.45 24.90 -10.94
C TYR A 1008 -28.10 24.86 -11.67
N ARG A 1009 -28.14 24.69 -13.00
CA ARG A 1009 -27.01 24.33 -13.87
C ARG A 1009 -25.80 25.25 -13.78
N HIS A 1010 -26.00 26.57 -13.82
CA HIS A 1010 -24.93 27.56 -13.69
C HIS A 1010 -25.40 28.78 -12.92
N PHE A 1011 -24.62 29.22 -11.93
CA PHE A 1011 -24.95 30.44 -11.20
C PHE A 1011 -24.50 31.72 -11.92
N VAL A 1012 -23.39 31.63 -12.67
CA VAL A 1012 -22.80 32.73 -13.45
C VAL A 1012 -22.79 32.35 -14.93
N ASP A 1013 -23.08 33.33 -15.80
CA ASP A 1013 -22.96 33.18 -17.25
C ASP A 1013 -21.55 32.72 -17.66
N ALA A 1014 -21.47 31.76 -18.57
CA ALA A 1014 -20.20 31.18 -19.00
C ALA A 1014 -19.44 32.15 -19.93
N THR A 1015 -18.12 32.27 -19.76
CA THR A 1015 -17.28 33.24 -20.49
C THR A 1015 -16.52 32.66 -21.68
N ALA A 1016 -16.51 31.32 -21.88
CA ALA A 1016 -15.85 30.67 -23.02
C ALA A 1016 -16.37 29.23 -23.29
N TYR A 1017 -16.20 28.75 -24.54
CA TYR A 1017 -16.33 27.34 -24.99
C TYR A 1017 -17.71 26.67 -24.98
N VAL A 1018 -18.80 27.43 -25.12
CA VAL A 1018 -20.17 26.89 -25.31
C VAL A 1018 -20.95 27.66 -26.39
N PRO A 1019 -22.01 27.09 -26.98
CA PRO A 1019 -22.90 27.83 -27.88
C PRO A 1019 -23.41 29.13 -27.24
N SER A 1020 -23.64 30.15 -28.05
CA SER A 1020 -24.07 31.50 -27.61
C SER A 1020 -25.24 31.45 -26.63
N GLU A 1021 -26.19 30.57 -26.83
CA GLU A 1021 -27.39 30.43 -26.04
C GLU A 1021 -27.15 29.82 -24.66
N GLU A 1022 -26.14 28.96 -24.54
CA GLU A 1022 -25.74 28.29 -23.30
C GLU A 1022 -24.87 29.20 -22.42
N MET A 1023 -24.28 30.26 -22.99
CA MET A 1023 -23.55 31.28 -22.22
C MET A 1023 -24.46 32.05 -21.25
N HIS A 1024 -25.77 32.09 -21.49
CA HIS A 1024 -26.72 32.96 -20.78
C HIS A 1024 -27.67 32.22 -19.83
N TRP A 1025 -27.24 31.11 -19.23
CA TRP A 1025 -28.02 30.36 -18.24
C TRP A 1025 -27.91 30.89 -16.81
N GLY A 1026 -26.89 31.69 -16.52
CA GLY A 1026 -26.58 32.18 -15.19
C GLY A 1026 -27.66 33.10 -14.63
N LEU A 1027 -27.71 33.19 -13.30
CA LEU A 1027 -28.48 34.18 -12.55
C LEU A 1027 -27.67 35.47 -12.34
N VAL A 1028 -26.38 35.43 -12.65
CA VAL A 1028 -25.43 36.54 -12.59
C VAL A 1028 -24.72 36.61 -13.94
N TYR A 1029 -24.60 37.81 -14.52
CA TYR A 1029 -23.81 38.03 -15.72
C TYR A 1029 -22.33 37.76 -15.47
N GLY A 1030 -21.55 37.50 -16.52
CA GLY A 1030 -20.10 37.26 -16.41
C GLY A 1030 -19.30 38.43 -15.78
N ASN A 1031 -19.86 39.64 -15.74
CA ASN A 1031 -19.28 40.80 -15.07
C ASN A 1031 -19.66 40.91 -13.57
N GLY A 1032 -20.39 39.95 -13.02
CA GLY A 1032 -20.83 39.92 -11.62
C GLY A 1032 -22.16 40.65 -11.34
N THR A 1033 -22.79 41.27 -12.34
CA THR A 1033 -24.08 41.94 -12.17
C THR A 1033 -25.22 40.92 -12.05
N LYS A 1034 -26.12 41.09 -11.09
CA LYS A 1034 -27.25 40.17 -10.84
C LYS A 1034 -28.37 40.36 -11.87
N LYS A 1035 -28.96 39.27 -12.37
CA LYS A 1035 -30.18 39.30 -13.20
C LYS A 1035 -31.44 39.39 -12.32
N PRO A 1036 -32.60 39.82 -12.84
CA PRO A 1036 -33.86 39.81 -12.09
C PRO A 1036 -34.19 38.47 -11.42
N ALA A 1037 -34.01 37.37 -12.16
CA ALA A 1037 -34.26 36.00 -11.71
C ALA A 1037 -33.41 35.57 -10.49
N TYR A 1038 -32.30 36.26 -10.24
CA TYR A 1038 -31.44 36.03 -9.09
C TYR A 1038 -32.21 36.15 -7.76
N GLN A 1039 -32.97 37.22 -7.59
CA GLN A 1039 -33.67 37.47 -6.32
C GLN A 1039 -34.81 36.47 -6.13
N THR A 1040 -35.49 36.11 -7.22
CA THR A 1040 -36.52 35.07 -7.25
C THR A 1040 -35.96 33.72 -6.81
N TRP A 1041 -34.78 33.35 -7.29
CA TRP A 1041 -34.11 32.13 -6.83
C TRP A 1041 -33.80 32.16 -5.33
N ILE A 1042 -33.15 33.24 -4.85
CA ILE A 1042 -32.75 33.36 -3.44
C ILE A 1042 -33.96 33.37 -2.50
N ASN A 1043 -35.04 34.05 -2.87
CA ASN A 1043 -36.27 34.04 -2.09
C ASN A 1043 -36.96 32.67 -2.12
N GLY A 1044 -36.99 32.04 -3.30
CA GLY A 1044 -37.66 30.75 -3.51
C GLY A 1044 -37.00 29.58 -2.80
N VAL A 1045 -35.67 29.55 -2.69
CA VAL A 1045 -34.95 28.50 -1.93
C VAL A 1045 -35.01 28.70 -0.42
N GLY A 1046 -35.30 29.92 0.03
CA GLY A 1046 -35.41 30.24 1.46
C GLY A 1046 -36.83 30.10 2.02
N ALA A 1047 -37.84 30.05 1.16
CA ALA A 1047 -39.26 29.84 1.48
C ALA A 1047 -39.62 28.36 1.42
#